data_AF-A0A413RK85-F1
#
_entry.id   AF-A0A413RK85-F1
#
_cell.length_a   1.000
_cell.length_b   1.000
_cell.length_c   1.000
_cell.angle_alpha   90.00
_cell.angle_beta   90.00
_cell.angle_gamma   90.00
#
_symmetry.space_group_name_H-M   'P 1'
#
loop_
_entity.id
_entity.type
_entity.pdbx_description
1 polymer ?
#
loop_
_entity_poly.entity_id
_entity_poly.type
_entity_poly.pdbx_seq_one_letter_code
_entity_poly.pdbx_strand_id
1 'polypeptide(L)'
;MTETLLPVGPPATTSSTPATAPVTAVVVTRGLTTYLPRTLAALAAQTRRPLRIVLVDAGESPDQRLAALLEQTVAAAGGAPQPALTTIAAPGARTFGDAVRRALADGAEGPGLPATWLWFLHDDSAPAPGALAELARAVTRARSVGVAGAKQRTWSDPERLLEAGLRTSRSGRRMTDVEPGELDQGQHDARDDVLGVGLAGALVRRDVWDALRGTDPVLGPFGDGLDLSRRARLAGHRVIVVPEAVVRHAQAGFLGLRDEHDEPDARRSHAARRRALVHQRLASAPLLLVPVIAVLALGLGVVRSLAQLAAKQPGLAVDELRAPLEALARPVAVVRARTTARRTRTVSRRTLRPLQATWQDVWRQTQDRRLARAEARRVVQAPSELELRELAQLTTRRRVTLGALAAVLVLVVAVALGPLIGAAAGGARLVGAALAPAASDLGQLWSAATSGWVAGGLGAPGPADALLDVLAAPTFVAGGELTGAVSVLLLGSVLLAGLGAWAAAGAATRSVGVRAWAAIVWAGAPSLLLGLGEGRLGPVLAHAALPWVVLGVARAVGVQRVDQVLSGIATASHEGEDAADEADIDTPVRGNPTIPTQRVGGELVGTPDPTGSLTAAAAAALAFAVVAAGAPVLLVPGALALLVLALCVPRSRARLLLVLVPALVLLGPTLVEASRRGVPGWRLLVAGPGLPVAGTPTTPVERLLGLPADASALVPSWAQPVADVWPLLAGGAVVLLALLALLRGAPAARAVRVGWVVAAIGLAAATLVARIPVGVQDGVTAYGWTGPLLSLAGLGLLTAAVLGADRLQVRLAHQSFGWRQPLVALVTVVAVAAPVAWLGGWTWQARTGEAVALRAIDDDIVPAVGRQSQTSPDASRVLALAAAPAGSERGPDVTWQLLRGDGPLLVDQAAAVSTRVLVGGLTDATVRGPDDAAAEVEDLVARLVGGASGDVAGPLGALAVSDVLVPRIASDTGDASAARTARERLVATLDSTAGLERVTQSAQGTLWRVQPLTEDADAAVTAWARIAPQGADLTDAATAAVAVASNQRTIDTTIPAGSGERLLVLAERADAHWQARLDGRSLRAVDDGWRQVFQVGAAGGHLTLHYDAPQRTPWLVAQGLVLLVTVLLAVPVRRRRGVRA
;
A
#
# COMPACT_ATOMS: atom_id res chain seq x y z
N MET A 1 32.45 45.98 95.50
CA MET A 1 31.66 44.83 95.99
C MET A 1 31.67 43.78 94.88
N THR A 2 32.76 43.02 94.74
CA THR A 2 33.06 41.70 95.35
C THR A 2 32.22 40.55 94.80
N GLU A 3 32.85 39.74 93.95
CA GLU A 3 33.12 38.28 94.11
C GLU A 3 32.91 37.54 92.78
N THR A 4 33.63 36.50 92.35
CA THR A 4 34.94 35.88 92.61
C THR A 4 35.11 34.90 91.43
N LEU A 5 36.29 34.85 90.80
CA LEU A 5 36.61 33.96 89.68
C LEU A 5 36.94 32.54 90.15
N LEU A 6 36.45 31.51 89.43
CA LEU A 6 37.07 30.17 89.33
C LEU A 6 36.91 29.62 87.89
N PRO A 7 37.88 28.85 87.35
CA PRO A 7 37.94 28.47 85.94
C PRO A 7 37.33 27.07 85.65
N VAL A 8 36.72 26.88 84.49
CA VAL A 8 36.25 25.57 84.00
C VAL A 8 36.87 25.31 82.62
N GLY A 9 37.51 24.14 82.48
CA GLY A 9 38.35 23.73 81.35
C GLY A 9 37.62 23.52 80.02
N PRO A 10 38.38 23.29 78.93
CA PRO A 10 37.83 23.16 77.58
C PRO A 10 36.97 21.90 77.44
N PRO A 11 35.86 21.94 76.68
CA PRO A 11 35.05 20.75 76.43
C PRO A 11 35.85 19.75 75.60
N ALA A 12 35.93 18.52 76.12
CA ALA A 12 36.45 17.37 75.41
C ALA A 12 35.71 17.17 74.09
N THR A 13 36.45 17.26 72.98
CA THR A 13 36.01 16.81 71.65
C THR A 13 35.83 15.30 71.67
N THR A 14 34.61 14.81 71.88
CA THR A 14 34.24 13.46 71.48
C THR A 14 34.06 13.46 69.96
N SER A 15 35.07 13.01 69.24
CA SER A 15 34.98 12.68 67.82
C SER A 15 33.90 11.60 67.64
N SER A 16 32.75 11.98 67.09
CA SER A 16 31.79 11.02 66.55
C SER A 16 32.41 10.40 65.30
N THR A 17 33.05 9.24 65.43
CA THR A 17 33.49 8.44 64.28
C THR A 17 32.27 8.20 63.39
N PRO A 18 32.23 8.69 62.14
CA PRO A 18 31.07 8.51 61.29
C PRO A 18 30.95 7.01 60.96
N ALA A 19 29.84 6.40 61.37
CA ALA A 19 29.52 5.02 61.01
C ALA A 19 29.48 4.90 59.47
N THR A 20 30.54 4.35 58.89
CA THR A 20 30.68 4.17 57.45
C THR A 20 29.79 3.02 57.02
N ALA A 21 28.67 3.34 56.35
CA ALA A 21 27.81 2.30 55.76
C ALA A 21 28.62 1.44 54.76
N PRO A 22 28.72 0.11 54.94
CA PRO A 22 29.48 -0.76 54.05
C PRO A 22 28.74 -0.94 52.71
N VAL A 23 29.46 -0.74 51.61
CA VAL A 23 28.94 -0.80 50.24
C VAL A 23 29.67 -1.87 49.44
N THR A 24 28.92 -2.73 48.75
CA THR A 24 29.44 -3.66 47.73
C THR A 24 29.09 -3.14 46.35
N ALA A 25 30.10 -2.89 45.51
CA ALA A 25 29.89 -2.55 44.11
C ALA A 25 29.70 -3.83 43.29
N VAL A 26 28.63 -3.91 42.51
CA VAL A 26 28.32 -5.06 41.65
C VAL A 26 28.31 -4.58 40.19
N VAL A 27 29.28 -5.05 39.42
CA VAL A 27 29.42 -4.76 37.99
C VAL A 27 28.98 -5.99 37.21
N VAL A 28 27.98 -5.87 36.34
CA VAL A 28 27.55 -6.98 35.48
C VAL A 28 28.03 -6.74 34.06
N THR A 29 28.75 -7.71 33.50
CA THR A 29 29.23 -7.71 32.11
C THR A 29 28.80 -8.98 31.39
N ARG A 30 28.95 -9.03 30.06
CA ARG A 30 28.83 -10.26 29.27
C ARG A 30 30.15 -10.48 28.54
N GLY A 31 31.06 -11.22 29.16
CA GLY A 31 32.45 -11.31 28.71
C GLY A 31 33.18 -9.96 28.73
N LEU A 32 34.29 -9.88 28.00
CA LEU A 32 35.10 -8.67 27.87
C LEU A 32 34.51 -7.72 26.81
N THR A 33 33.87 -6.64 27.25
CA THR A 33 33.32 -5.61 26.35
C THR A 33 34.26 -4.41 26.22
N THR A 34 34.16 -3.65 25.13
CA THR A 34 34.97 -2.43 24.88
C THR A 34 34.78 -1.35 25.94
N TYR A 35 33.67 -1.37 26.68
CA TYR A 35 33.35 -0.39 27.72
C TYR A 35 33.89 -0.77 29.09
N LEU A 36 34.02 -2.07 29.37
CA LEU A 36 34.33 -2.60 30.69
C LEU A 36 35.65 -2.05 31.28
N PRO A 37 36.79 -2.00 30.56
CA PRO A 37 38.04 -1.49 31.12
C PRO A 37 37.91 -0.06 31.65
N ARG A 38 37.20 0.82 30.92
CA ARG A 38 36.98 2.21 31.33
C ARG A 38 36.06 2.30 32.56
N THR A 39 35.05 1.44 32.64
CA THR A 39 34.17 1.34 33.80
C THR A 39 34.93 0.88 35.04
N LEU A 40 35.77 -0.15 34.93
CA LEU A 40 36.60 -0.64 36.04
C LEU A 40 37.62 0.39 36.51
N ALA A 41 38.27 1.11 35.59
CA ALA A 41 39.18 2.19 35.94
C ALA A 41 38.47 3.33 36.69
N ALA A 42 37.27 3.71 36.24
CA ALA A 42 36.44 4.72 36.90
C ALA A 42 35.96 4.29 38.29
N LEU A 43 35.68 2.99 38.47
CA LEU A 43 35.34 2.41 39.77
C LEU A 43 36.54 2.38 40.74
N ALA A 44 37.74 2.06 40.24
CA ALA A 44 38.97 2.06 41.04
C ALA A 44 39.40 3.47 41.48
N ALA A 45 39.07 4.48 40.68
CA ALA A 45 39.37 5.90 40.94
C ALA A 45 38.40 6.61 41.91
N GLN A 46 37.48 5.89 42.57
CA GLN A 46 36.54 6.50 43.52
C GLN A 46 37.25 7.05 44.77
N THR A 47 36.92 8.30 45.12
CA THR A 47 37.39 8.99 46.33
C THR A 47 36.96 8.29 47.62
N ARG A 48 35.74 7.75 47.63
CA ARG A 48 35.29 6.76 48.62
C ARG A 48 35.26 5.41 47.93
N ARG A 49 36.08 4.46 48.39
CA ARG A 49 36.10 3.10 47.83
C ARG A 49 34.99 2.22 48.40
N PRO A 50 34.40 1.33 47.59
CA PRO A 50 33.51 0.30 48.11
C PRO A 50 34.32 -0.69 48.97
N LEU A 51 33.63 -1.41 49.87
CA LEU A 51 34.26 -2.47 50.66
C LEU A 51 34.64 -3.67 49.79
N ARG A 52 33.80 -3.97 48.79
CA ARG A 52 33.96 -5.10 47.87
C ARG A 52 33.58 -4.69 46.45
N ILE A 53 34.27 -5.25 45.47
CA ILE A 53 33.93 -5.15 44.04
C ILE A 53 33.66 -6.56 43.53
N VAL A 54 32.41 -6.79 43.11
CA VAL A 54 31.93 -8.04 42.55
C VAL A 54 31.72 -7.86 41.05
N LEU A 55 32.55 -8.50 40.24
CA LEU A 55 32.41 -8.56 38.80
C LEU A 55 31.65 -9.83 38.41
N VAL A 56 30.45 -9.67 37.86
CA VAL A 56 29.58 -10.78 37.46
C VAL A 56 29.63 -10.94 35.95
N ASP A 57 30.09 -12.09 35.48
CA ASP A 57 30.07 -12.46 34.07
C ASP A 57 28.77 -13.19 33.71
N ALA A 58 27.88 -12.50 33.01
CA ALA A 58 26.62 -13.03 32.49
C ALA A 58 26.74 -13.54 31.05
N GLY A 59 27.95 -13.73 30.52
CA GLY A 59 28.22 -14.36 29.23
C GLY A 59 27.76 -15.83 29.19
N GLU A 60 27.60 -16.39 28.00
CA GLU A 60 27.27 -17.83 27.87
C GLU A 60 28.42 -18.72 28.36
N SER A 61 29.66 -18.29 28.09
CA SER A 61 30.88 -18.93 28.54
C SER A 61 31.67 -17.95 29.42
N PRO A 62 32.21 -18.39 30.57
CA PRO A 62 32.96 -17.53 31.47
C PRO A 62 34.28 -17.07 30.82
N ASP A 63 34.49 -15.75 30.73
CA ASP A 63 35.74 -15.17 30.22
C ASP A 63 36.79 -15.07 31.33
N GLN A 64 37.78 -15.95 31.28
CA GLN A 64 38.84 -16.05 32.29
C GLN A 64 39.68 -14.77 32.41
N ARG A 65 39.69 -13.89 31.39
CA ARG A 65 40.47 -12.64 31.40
C ARG A 65 39.88 -11.58 32.35
N LEU A 66 38.62 -11.72 32.75
CA LEU A 66 37.92 -10.72 33.57
C LEU A 66 38.52 -10.55 34.96
N ALA A 67 38.92 -11.65 35.62
CA ALA A 67 39.53 -11.61 36.94
C ALA A 67 40.88 -10.87 36.90
N ALA A 68 41.74 -11.24 35.94
CA ALA A 68 43.03 -10.57 35.72
C ALA A 68 42.86 -9.08 35.40
N LEU A 69 41.89 -8.72 34.56
CA LEU A 69 41.59 -7.33 34.27
C LEU A 69 41.19 -6.57 35.54
N LEU A 70 40.29 -7.11 36.36
CA LEU A 70 39.84 -6.47 37.59
C LEU A 70 41.01 -6.22 38.55
N GLU A 71 41.84 -7.24 38.79
CA GLU A 71 43.00 -7.16 39.66
C GLU A 71 44.02 -6.13 39.16
N GLN A 72 44.39 -6.18 37.87
CA GLN A 72 45.32 -5.23 37.26
C GLN A 72 44.82 -3.79 37.36
N THR A 73 43.52 -3.57 37.10
CA THR A 73 42.95 -2.22 37.09
C THR A 73 42.92 -1.60 38.50
N VAL A 74 42.57 -2.40 39.52
CA VAL A 74 42.53 -1.94 40.92
C VAL A 74 43.95 -1.75 41.48
N ALA A 75 44.87 -2.66 41.15
CA ALA A 75 46.28 -2.52 41.52
C ALA A 75 46.90 -1.25 40.92
N ALA A 76 46.65 -0.97 39.63
CA ALA A 76 47.15 0.22 38.94
C ALA A 76 46.63 1.54 39.52
N ALA A 77 45.42 1.56 40.10
CA ALA A 77 44.88 2.76 40.75
C ALA A 77 45.56 3.09 42.10
N GLY A 78 46.27 2.15 42.72
CA GLY A 78 46.96 2.34 44.01
C GLY A 78 46.02 2.68 45.19
N GLY A 79 46.57 3.02 46.37
CA GLY A 79 45.81 3.56 47.52
C GLY A 79 45.20 2.54 48.50
N ALA A 80 45.06 2.95 49.77
CA ALA A 80 44.49 2.15 50.86
C ALA A 80 43.22 2.82 51.44
N PRO A 81 42.22 2.06 51.92
CA PRO A 81 42.12 0.59 51.92
C PRO A 81 41.76 0.01 50.54
N GLN A 82 42.27 -1.19 50.25
CA GLN A 82 41.96 -1.94 49.02
C GLN A 82 40.62 -2.69 49.17
N PRO A 83 39.74 -2.65 48.16
CA PRO A 83 38.49 -3.40 48.17
C PRO A 83 38.75 -4.90 48.00
N ALA A 84 37.93 -5.75 48.61
CA ALA A 84 37.95 -7.18 48.29
C ALA A 84 37.40 -7.40 46.87
N LEU A 85 38.13 -8.13 46.04
CA LEU A 85 37.79 -8.39 44.64
C LEU A 85 37.19 -9.79 44.51
N THR A 86 36.10 -9.92 43.77
CA THR A 86 35.48 -11.22 43.51
C THR A 86 34.91 -11.23 42.09
N THR A 87 35.24 -12.26 41.32
CA THR A 87 34.66 -12.49 39.98
C THR A 87 33.78 -13.72 40.02
N ILE A 88 32.53 -13.60 39.59
CA ILE A 88 31.55 -14.70 39.60
C ILE A 88 31.01 -14.93 38.20
N ALA A 89 31.04 -16.18 37.75
CA ALA A 89 30.39 -16.61 36.52
C ALA A 89 28.90 -16.88 36.78
N ALA A 90 28.03 -16.22 36.03
CA ALA A 90 26.58 -16.42 36.06
C ALA A 90 26.05 -16.78 34.66
N PRO A 91 26.46 -17.94 34.10
CA PRO A 91 26.14 -18.28 32.71
C PRO A 91 24.63 -18.39 32.48
N GLY A 92 24.19 -17.85 31.34
CA GLY A 92 22.77 -17.85 30.96
C GLY A 92 21.88 -16.92 31.81
N ALA A 93 22.44 -15.99 32.58
CA ALA A 93 21.67 -14.94 33.24
C ALA A 93 21.02 -14.00 32.21
N ARG A 94 19.68 -13.99 32.17
CA ARG A 94 18.94 -13.29 31.10
C ARG A 94 18.78 -11.79 31.33
N THR A 95 18.93 -11.33 32.57
CA THR A 95 18.75 -9.93 32.97
C THR A 95 19.79 -9.53 34.00
N PHE A 96 20.02 -8.21 34.13
CA PHE A 96 20.93 -7.65 35.14
C PHE A 96 20.60 -8.15 36.55
N GLY A 97 19.32 -8.07 36.97
CA GLY A 97 18.93 -8.50 38.31
C GLY A 97 18.96 -10.02 38.51
N ASP A 98 18.86 -10.83 37.45
CA ASP A 98 19.09 -12.27 37.54
C ASP A 98 20.58 -12.56 37.81
N ALA A 99 21.49 -11.89 37.08
CA ALA A 99 22.93 -12.01 37.29
C ALA A 99 23.34 -11.61 38.72
N VAL A 100 22.84 -10.46 39.21
CA VAL A 100 23.08 -10.01 40.58
C VAL A 100 22.57 -11.02 41.61
N ARG A 101 21.37 -11.58 41.41
CA ARG A 101 20.77 -12.55 42.35
C ARG A 101 21.57 -13.84 42.42
N ARG A 102 22.04 -14.35 41.28
CA ARG A 102 22.90 -15.54 41.22
C ARG A 102 24.24 -15.27 41.89
N ALA A 103 24.87 -14.14 41.59
CA ALA A 103 26.12 -13.74 42.24
C ALA A 103 25.99 -13.67 43.78
N LEU A 104 24.91 -13.05 44.28
CA LEU A 104 24.65 -12.99 45.72
C LEU A 104 24.35 -14.36 46.34
N ALA A 105 23.72 -15.28 45.60
CA ALA A 105 23.48 -16.65 46.03
C ALA A 105 24.77 -17.49 46.06
N ASP A 106 25.69 -17.25 45.11
CA ASP A 106 26.98 -17.93 44.97
C ASP A 106 28.07 -17.33 45.90
N GLY A 107 27.66 -16.57 46.92
CA GLY A 107 28.57 -16.08 47.95
C GLY A 107 29.38 -14.84 47.57
N ALA A 108 28.88 -13.96 46.70
CA ALA A 108 29.52 -12.68 46.32
C ALA A 108 29.96 -11.79 47.50
N GLU A 109 29.40 -11.97 48.69
CA GLU A 109 29.79 -11.21 49.87
C GLU A 109 30.97 -11.85 50.64
N GLY A 110 31.35 -13.09 50.36
CA GLY A 110 32.43 -13.80 51.08
C GLY A 110 32.20 -13.93 52.60
N PRO A 111 33.19 -14.44 53.35
CA PRO A 111 33.13 -14.44 54.82
C PRO A 111 33.33 -13.03 55.39
N GLY A 112 32.38 -12.54 56.21
CA GLY A 112 32.46 -11.23 56.87
C GLY A 112 31.09 -10.56 57.09
N LEU A 113 31.08 -9.28 57.48
CA LEU A 113 29.82 -8.52 57.65
C LEU A 113 29.06 -8.42 56.31
N PRO A 114 27.73 -8.65 56.31
CA PRO A 114 26.91 -8.53 55.11
C PRO A 114 26.85 -7.08 54.64
N ALA A 115 26.76 -6.89 53.33
CA ALA A 115 26.70 -5.55 52.75
C ALA A 115 25.40 -4.84 53.17
N THR A 116 25.48 -3.58 53.62
CA THR A 116 24.27 -2.79 53.90
C THR A 116 23.70 -2.21 52.61
N TRP A 117 24.55 -1.88 51.65
CA TRP A 117 24.18 -1.29 50.36
C TRP A 117 24.87 -2.00 49.19
N LEU A 118 24.12 -2.18 48.11
CA LEU A 118 24.59 -2.67 46.82
C LEU A 118 24.64 -1.50 45.83
N TRP A 119 25.81 -1.25 45.24
CA TRP A 119 25.99 -0.24 44.21
C TRP A 119 26.07 -0.90 42.83
N PHE A 120 25.05 -0.68 42.00
CA PHE A 120 24.90 -1.33 40.71
C PHE A 120 25.56 -0.52 39.60
N LEU A 121 26.38 -1.20 38.79
CA LEU A 121 27.01 -0.65 37.60
C LEU A 121 26.85 -1.64 36.44
N HIS A 122 26.51 -1.12 35.28
CA HIS A 122 26.66 -1.89 34.04
C HIS A 122 28.11 -1.80 33.57
N ASP A 123 28.56 -2.75 32.75
CA ASP A 123 29.86 -2.69 32.07
C ASP A 123 30.08 -1.41 31.24
N ASP A 124 29.00 -0.74 30.82
CA ASP A 124 29.00 0.53 30.09
C ASP A 124 28.61 1.75 30.96
N SER A 125 28.98 1.73 32.25
CA SER A 125 28.69 2.78 33.23
C SER A 125 29.95 3.21 34.00
N ALA A 126 30.58 4.31 33.60
CA ALA A 126 31.80 4.82 34.22
C ALA A 126 31.48 5.95 35.24
N PRO A 127 31.53 5.69 36.56
CA PRO A 127 31.22 6.70 37.58
C PRO A 127 32.30 7.79 37.71
N ALA A 128 31.90 9.02 38.01
CA ALA A 128 32.83 10.10 38.35
C ALA A 128 33.51 9.84 39.71
N PRO A 129 34.73 10.33 39.98
CA PRO A 129 35.48 10.00 41.21
C PRO A 129 34.75 10.27 42.54
N GLY A 130 33.85 11.26 42.57
CA GLY A 130 33.04 11.60 43.75
C GLY A 130 31.74 10.80 43.92
N ALA A 131 31.34 10.00 42.92
CA ALA A 131 29.98 9.48 42.83
C ALA A 131 29.56 8.63 44.04
N LEU A 132 30.40 7.69 44.47
CA LEU A 132 30.07 6.84 45.62
C LEU A 132 30.06 7.64 46.93
N ALA A 133 30.92 8.65 47.07
CA ALA A 133 30.94 9.51 48.24
C ALA A 133 29.62 10.27 48.38
N GLU A 134 29.12 10.87 47.30
CA GLU A 134 27.86 11.61 47.31
C GLU A 134 26.63 10.71 47.55
N LEU A 135 26.57 9.54 46.90
CA LEU A 135 25.51 8.56 47.14
C LEU A 135 25.48 8.10 48.60
N ALA A 136 26.64 7.76 49.17
CA ALA A 136 26.76 7.34 50.56
C ALA A 136 26.34 8.45 51.54
N ARG A 137 26.75 9.70 51.27
CA ARG A 137 26.33 10.87 52.07
C ARG A 137 24.82 11.09 52.00
N ALA A 138 24.20 10.94 50.83
CA ALA A 138 22.76 11.12 50.66
C ALA A 138 21.96 10.08 51.45
N VAL A 139 22.33 8.80 51.37
CA VAL A 139 21.59 7.73 52.07
C VAL A 139 21.83 7.72 53.58
N THR A 140 22.99 8.18 54.05
CA THR A 140 23.28 8.31 55.49
C THR A 140 22.43 9.40 56.14
N ARG A 141 22.14 10.49 55.40
CA ARG A 141 21.29 11.59 55.87
C ARG A 141 19.81 11.20 56.01
N ALA A 142 19.32 10.23 55.22
CA ALA A 142 17.90 9.88 55.17
C ALA A 142 17.67 8.36 55.23
N ARG A 143 17.45 7.83 56.45
CA ARG A 143 17.19 6.39 56.70
C ARG A 143 15.96 5.82 55.96
N SER A 144 15.03 6.66 55.53
CA SER A 144 13.85 6.29 54.73
C SER A 144 14.17 5.89 53.28
N VAL A 145 15.37 6.23 52.78
CA VAL A 145 15.77 5.93 51.40
C VAL A 145 16.06 4.44 51.26
N GLY A 146 15.46 3.81 50.26
CA GLY A 146 15.74 2.42 49.87
C GLY A 146 16.56 2.31 48.57
N VAL A 147 16.47 3.34 47.71
CA VAL A 147 17.15 3.40 46.41
C VAL A 147 17.59 4.85 46.17
N ALA A 148 18.87 5.06 45.83
CA ALA A 148 19.41 6.34 45.39
C ALA A 148 20.08 6.17 44.02
N GLY A 149 19.71 6.99 43.04
CA GLY A 149 20.28 6.94 41.69
C GLY A 149 21.25 8.08 41.40
N ALA A 150 22.25 7.83 40.56
CA ALA A 150 23.16 8.83 40.05
C ALA A 150 22.58 9.57 38.82
N LYS A 151 22.97 10.84 38.64
CA LYS A 151 22.77 11.60 37.40
C LYS A 151 23.61 10.97 36.27
N GLN A 152 22.99 10.71 35.13
CA GLN A 152 23.66 10.04 34.00
C GLN A 152 23.97 11.03 32.88
N ARG A 153 25.20 10.98 32.39
CA ARG A 153 25.70 11.78 31.25
C ARG A 153 26.20 10.88 30.12
N THR A 154 26.35 11.46 28.93
CA THR A 154 26.78 10.72 27.73
C THR A 154 28.22 10.22 27.88
N TRP A 155 28.53 9.10 27.23
CA TRP A 155 29.83 8.43 27.34
C TRP A 155 31.00 9.21 26.71
N SER A 156 30.80 9.75 25.51
CA SER A 156 31.80 10.50 24.74
C SER A 156 31.79 11.99 25.05
N ASP A 157 30.60 12.58 25.20
CA ASP A 157 30.40 14.00 25.50
C ASP A 157 29.82 14.17 26.92
N PRO A 158 30.68 14.27 27.95
CA PRO A 158 30.26 14.29 29.35
C PRO A 158 29.60 15.60 29.78
N GLU A 159 29.41 16.56 28.86
CA GLU A 159 28.60 17.75 29.11
C GLU A 159 27.13 17.49 28.80
N ARG A 160 26.80 16.43 28.05
CA ARG A 160 25.41 16.12 27.68
C ARG A 160 24.71 15.21 28.67
N LEU A 161 23.54 15.63 29.11
CA LEU A 161 22.70 14.93 30.07
C LEU A 161 21.90 13.79 29.40
N LEU A 162 21.80 12.65 30.07
CA LEU A 162 20.96 11.51 29.65
C LEU A 162 19.75 11.30 30.57
N GLU A 163 19.99 11.32 31.89
CA GLU A 163 18.96 11.05 32.90
C GLU A 163 19.28 11.77 34.21
N ALA A 164 18.29 12.45 34.79
CA ALA A 164 18.33 13.02 36.13
C ALA A 164 17.09 12.55 36.92
N GLY A 165 16.93 11.23 36.99
CA GLY A 165 15.74 10.55 37.53
C GLY A 165 14.60 10.37 36.52
N LEU A 166 13.61 9.57 36.90
CA LEU A 166 12.53 9.11 36.02
C LEU A 166 11.16 9.42 36.59
N ARG A 167 10.28 9.89 35.70
CA ARG A 167 8.83 9.89 35.86
C ARG A 167 8.21 8.86 34.92
N THR A 168 6.94 8.55 35.18
CA THR A 168 6.14 7.79 34.22
C THR A 168 4.84 8.49 33.94
N SER A 169 4.36 8.42 32.69
CA SER A 169 3.00 8.83 32.38
C SER A 169 1.99 7.93 33.10
N ARG A 170 0.75 8.40 33.22
CA ARG A 170 -0.37 7.54 33.64
C ARG A 170 -0.53 6.28 32.79
N SER A 171 -0.06 6.29 31.54
CA SER A 171 0.00 5.16 30.59
C SER A 171 1.33 4.39 30.58
N GLY A 172 2.29 4.75 31.43
CA GLY A 172 3.44 3.92 31.83
C GLY A 172 4.68 4.21 31.02
N ARG A 173 4.58 5.16 30.11
CA ARG A 173 5.69 5.65 29.31
C ARG A 173 6.72 6.25 30.27
N ARG A 174 7.96 5.76 30.19
CA ARG A 174 9.13 6.31 30.90
C ARG A 174 9.45 7.70 30.33
N MET A 175 9.69 8.65 31.22
CA MET A 175 10.02 10.04 30.92
C MET A 175 11.19 10.46 31.79
N THR A 176 12.31 10.86 31.16
CA THR A 176 13.50 11.40 31.85
C THR A 176 13.40 12.90 32.07
N ASP A 177 12.50 13.58 31.34
CA ASP A 177 12.37 15.04 31.26
C ASP A 177 13.66 15.76 30.83
N VAL A 178 14.57 15.02 30.21
CA VAL A 178 15.78 15.49 29.53
C VAL A 178 15.56 15.43 28.02
N GLU A 179 15.97 16.49 27.32
CA GLU A 179 15.97 16.57 25.86
C GLU A 179 17.20 15.90 25.26
N PRO A 180 17.08 15.23 24.10
CA PRO A 180 18.23 14.61 23.45
C PRO A 180 19.31 15.64 23.13
N GLY A 181 20.50 15.47 23.70
CA GLY A 181 21.63 16.37 23.50
C GLY A 181 21.63 17.61 24.38
N GLU A 182 20.72 17.72 25.35
CA GLU A 182 20.70 18.78 26.36
C GLU A 182 22.02 18.82 27.15
N LEU A 183 22.59 20.02 27.34
CA LEU A 183 23.79 20.23 28.14
C LEU A 183 23.44 20.26 29.63
N ASP A 184 24.29 19.71 30.48
CA ASP A 184 24.13 19.72 31.94
C ASP A 184 24.66 21.05 32.52
N GLN A 185 23.74 21.99 32.72
CA GLN A 185 23.95 23.30 33.34
C GLN A 185 23.36 23.36 34.77
N GLY A 186 23.07 22.20 35.37
CA GLY A 186 22.45 22.10 36.70
C GLY A 186 20.94 22.33 36.74
N GLN A 187 20.27 22.43 35.58
CA GLN A 187 18.85 22.73 35.46
C GLN A 187 17.91 21.66 36.06
N HIS A 188 18.41 20.45 36.34
CA HIS A 188 17.66 19.37 36.99
C HIS A 188 18.13 19.05 38.41
N ASP A 189 19.07 19.83 38.97
CA ASP A 189 19.74 19.50 40.24
C ASP A 189 18.87 19.83 41.47
N ALA A 190 17.77 20.56 41.31
CA ALA A 190 16.79 20.80 42.38
C ALA A 190 15.86 19.61 42.66
N ARG A 191 15.95 18.51 41.90
CA ARG A 191 15.09 17.33 42.05
C ARG A 191 15.68 16.34 43.05
N ASP A 192 14.98 16.11 44.16
CA ASP A 192 15.37 15.08 45.14
C ASP A 192 14.55 13.78 45.00
N ASP A 193 13.22 13.86 45.09
CA ASP A 193 12.33 12.69 45.12
C ASP A 193 11.78 12.34 43.72
N VAL A 194 12.11 11.14 43.23
CA VAL A 194 11.71 10.67 41.89
C VAL A 194 10.96 9.35 41.92
N LEU A 195 10.13 9.07 40.90
CA LEU A 195 9.40 7.81 40.84
C LEU A 195 10.34 6.61 40.68
N GLY A 196 11.42 6.80 39.92
CA GLY A 196 12.47 5.79 39.79
C GLY A 196 13.75 6.35 39.22
N VAL A 197 14.76 5.49 39.17
CA VAL A 197 16.11 5.75 38.65
C VAL A 197 16.58 4.57 37.81
N GLY A 198 17.44 4.81 36.83
CA GLY A 198 18.16 3.76 36.12
C GLY A 198 19.11 2.98 37.03
N LEU A 199 19.37 1.70 36.73
CA LEU A 199 20.27 0.86 37.54
C LEU A 199 21.75 1.22 37.36
N ALA A 200 22.12 1.83 36.23
CA ALA A 200 23.47 2.33 35.98
C ALA A 200 23.83 3.44 36.99
N GLY A 201 24.54 3.05 38.06
CA GLY A 201 24.94 3.93 39.15
C GLY A 201 23.99 3.94 40.36
N ALA A 202 23.01 3.03 40.44
CA ALA A 202 22.04 3.02 41.54
C ALA A 202 22.60 2.36 42.80
N LEU A 203 22.46 3.02 43.95
CA LEU A 203 22.74 2.49 45.29
C LEU A 203 21.44 1.98 45.92
N VAL A 204 21.34 0.68 46.16
CA VAL A 204 20.14 -0.01 46.65
C VAL A 204 20.43 -0.68 47.99
N ARG A 205 19.53 -0.52 48.96
CA ARG A 205 19.69 -1.12 50.29
C ARG A 205 19.51 -2.65 50.21
N ARG A 206 20.39 -3.40 50.87
CA ARG A 206 20.45 -4.87 50.74
C ARG A 206 19.15 -5.56 51.15
N ASP A 207 18.61 -5.17 52.30
CA ASP A 207 17.33 -5.64 52.83
C ASP A 207 16.16 -5.38 51.85
N VAL A 208 16.15 -4.20 51.22
CA VAL A 208 15.14 -3.82 50.23
C VAL A 208 15.28 -4.67 48.97
N TRP A 209 16.50 -4.93 48.50
CA TRP A 209 16.73 -5.80 47.34
C TRP A 209 16.20 -7.23 47.58
N ASP A 210 16.48 -7.80 48.76
CA ASP A 210 16.04 -9.16 49.12
C ASP A 210 14.53 -9.25 49.34
N ALA A 211 13.95 -8.29 50.08
CA ALA A 211 12.52 -8.21 50.31
C ALA A 211 11.75 -8.11 48.98
N LEU A 212 12.27 -7.31 48.05
CA LEU A 212 11.70 -7.13 46.71
C LEU A 212 12.05 -8.27 45.73
N ARG A 213 12.93 -9.21 46.11
CA ARG A 213 13.44 -10.29 45.24
C ARG A 213 14.08 -9.77 43.95
N GLY A 214 14.84 -8.69 44.02
CA GLY A 214 15.51 -8.06 42.88
C GLY A 214 14.54 -7.49 41.84
N THR A 215 14.95 -7.41 40.57
CA THR A 215 14.13 -6.92 39.44
C THR A 215 13.23 -8.02 38.86
N ASP A 216 12.16 -7.64 38.16
CA ASP A 216 11.33 -8.59 37.41
C ASP A 216 12.14 -9.21 36.25
N PRO A 217 12.33 -10.55 36.21
CA PRO A 217 13.16 -11.22 35.22
C PRO A 217 12.64 -11.11 33.78
N VAL A 218 11.41 -10.64 33.57
CA VAL A 218 10.80 -10.54 32.24
C VAL A 218 11.04 -9.18 31.57
N LEU A 219 11.39 -8.13 32.33
CA LEU A 219 11.48 -6.76 31.83
C LEU A 219 12.73 -6.45 30.98
N GLY A 220 13.73 -7.33 30.96
CA GLY A 220 15.00 -7.07 30.25
C GLY A 220 15.67 -5.77 30.75
N PRO A 221 16.55 -5.15 29.94
CA PRO A 221 17.34 -3.99 30.38
C PRO A 221 16.60 -2.64 30.34
N PHE A 222 15.32 -2.61 29.93
CA PHE A 222 14.63 -1.34 29.58
C PHE A 222 13.58 -0.86 30.58
N GLY A 223 13.28 -1.66 31.61
CA GLY A 223 12.24 -1.33 32.61
C GLY A 223 12.54 -1.83 34.02
N ASP A 224 13.69 -2.44 34.24
CA ASP A 224 14.12 -3.07 35.49
C ASP A 224 14.33 -2.07 36.64
N GLY A 225 15.05 -0.96 36.42
CA GLY A 225 15.27 0.07 37.44
C GLY A 225 13.97 0.78 37.86
N LEU A 226 13.10 1.06 36.89
CA LEU A 226 11.79 1.67 37.14
C LEU A 226 10.85 0.72 37.89
N ASP A 227 10.85 -0.57 37.56
CA ASP A 227 10.05 -1.57 38.27
C ASP A 227 10.50 -1.74 39.73
N LEU A 228 11.81 -1.90 39.95
CA LEU A 228 12.39 -2.00 41.29
C LEU A 228 12.04 -0.76 42.13
N SER A 229 12.27 0.43 41.57
CA SER A 229 11.97 1.72 42.24
C SER A 229 10.49 1.85 42.59
N ARG A 230 9.59 1.47 41.66
CA ARG A 230 8.15 1.48 41.89
C ARG A 230 7.75 0.53 43.00
N ARG A 231 8.32 -0.68 43.05
CA ARG A 231 8.04 -1.65 44.11
C ARG A 231 8.63 -1.22 45.45
N ALA A 232 9.81 -0.58 45.47
CA ALA A 232 10.39 0.02 46.67
C ALA A 232 9.48 1.14 47.24
N ARG A 233 8.98 2.05 46.39
CA ARG A 233 7.99 3.06 46.78
C ARG A 233 6.72 2.43 47.37
N LEU A 234 6.22 1.37 46.73
CA LEU A 234 5.02 0.65 47.19
C LEU A 234 5.25 -0.16 48.47
N ALA A 235 6.50 -0.50 48.78
CA ALA A 235 6.92 -1.10 50.05
C ALA A 235 7.18 -0.06 51.16
N GLY A 236 7.06 1.24 50.86
CA GLY A 236 7.16 2.33 51.83
C GLY A 236 8.54 3.02 51.86
N HIS A 237 9.45 2.68 50.96
CA HIS A 237 10.78 3.30 50.87
C HIS A 237 10.79 4.53 49.94
N ARG A 238 11.63 5.53 50.24
CA ARG A 238 11.88 6.65 49.34
C ARG A 238 12.89 6.28 48.26
N VAL A 239 12.72 6.89 47.09
CA VAL A 239 13.62 6.73 45.93
C VAL A 239 14.07 8.11 45.50
N ILE A 240 15.36 8.38 45.59
CA ILE A 240 15.92 9.70 45.33
C ILE A 240 16.88 9.66 44.15
N VAL A 241 17.06 10.81 43.48
CA VAL A 241 18.21 11.05 42.60
C VAL A 241 19.21 11.90 43.38
N VAL A 242 20.51 11.64 43.21
CA VAL A 242 21.59 12.43 43.81
C VAL A 242 22.30 13.14 42.67
N PRO A 243 22.00 14.42 42.42
CA PRO A 243 22.52 15.14 41.24
C PRO A 243 24.06 15.21 41.22
N GLU A 244 24.69 15.39 42.38
CA GLU A 244 26.15 15.44 42.52
C GLU A 244 26.84 14.09 42.22
N ALA A 245 26.11 12.98 42.31
CA ALA A 245 26.63 11.68 41.92
C ALA A 245 26.47 11.49 40.40
N VAL A 246 27.56 11.64 39.65
CA VAL A 246 27.54 11.57 38.18
C VAL A 246 28.10 10.24 37.66
N VAL A 247 27.42 9.64 36.68
CA VAL A 247 27.86 8.45 35.94
C VAL A 247 27.80 8.70 34.44
N ARG A 248 28.87 8.36 33.71
CA ARG A 248 28.87 8.36 32.24
C ARG A 248 28.34 7.02 31.75
N HIS A 249 27.29 7.03 30.92
CA HIS A 249 26.64 5.82 30.45
C HIS A 249 26.60 5.76 28.92
N ALA A 250 27.09 4.66 28.33
CA ALA A 250 27.10 4.50 26.86
C ALA A 250 25.74 4.10 26.29
N GLN A 251 24.80 3.63 27.13
CA GLN A 251 23.51 3.13 26.68
C GLN A 251 23.63 2.05 25.60
N ALA A 252 24.65 1.19 25.67
CA ALA A 252 25.03 0.28 24.59
C ALA A 252 23.89 -0.69 24.21
N GLY A 253 23.12 -1.14 25.21
CA GLY A 253 21.93 -1.96 24.95
C GLY A 253 20.77 -1.20 24.28
N PHE A 254 20.62 0.09 24.56
CA PHE A 254 19.58 0.94 23.95
C PHE A 254 19.90 1.28 22.50
N LEU A 255 21.17 1.59 22.22
CA LEU A 255 21.69 1.93 20.90
C LEU A 255 22.06 0.69 20.05
N GLY A 256 21.98 -0.51 20.61
CA GLY A 256 22.31 -1.75 19.92
C GLY A 256 23.79 -1.83 19.52
N LEU A 257 24.68 -1.35 20.39
CA LEU A 257 26.14 -1.34 20.23
C LEU A 257 26.83 -2.57 20.84
N ARG A 258 26.05 -3.56 21.30
CA ARG A 258 26.55 -4.83 21.86
C ARG A 258 26.56 -5.97 20.84
N ASP A 259 25.96 -5.75 19.68
CA ASP A 259 26.01 -6.66 18.53
C ASP A 259 27.10 -6.14 17.56
N GLU A 260 27.57 -6.96 16.60
CA GLU A 260 28.66 -6.66 15.63
C GLU A 260 28.35 -5.52 14.62
N HIS A 261 27.82 -4.39 15.08
CA HIS A 261 27.39 -3.28 14.25
C HIS A 261 27.99 -1.96 14.77
N ASP A 262 28.68 -1.25 13.88
CA ASP A 262 29.47 -0.06 14.25
C ASP A 262 28.63 1.20 14.51
N GLU A 263 27.42 1.31 13.92
CA GLU A 263 26.58 2.52 14.04
C GLU A 263 25.53 2.43 15.17
N PRO A 264 25.38 3.45 16.03
CA PRO A 264 24.36 3.49 17.08
C PRO A 264 22.94 3.70 16.51
N ASP A 265 22.00 2.78 16.79
CA ASP A 265 20.58 2.92 16.40
C ASP A 265 19.59 2.46 17.49
N ALA A 266 18.90 3.45 18.08
CA ALA A 266 17.87 3.24 19.09
C ALA A 266 16.64 2.45 18.60
N ARG A 267 16.46 2.29 17.29
CA ARG A 267 15.34 1.50 16.71
C ARG A 267 15.51 0.01 16.98
N ARG A 268 16.74 -0.50 17.10
CA ARG A 268 17.02 -1.91 17.38
C ARG A 268 16.41 -2.39 18.70
N SER A 269 16.36 -1.50 19.70
CA SER A 269 15.76 -1.80 21.01
C SER A 269 14.23 -1.58 21.09
N HIS A 270 13.58 -1.14 20.01
CA HIS A 270 12.18 -0.67 20.05
C HIS A 270 11.20 -1.77 20.48
N ALA A 271 11.24 -2.95 19.85
CA ALA A 271 10.38 -4.07 20.19
C ALA A 271 10.51 -4.48 21.66
N ALA A 272 11.75 -4.63 22.16
CA ALA A 272 12.04 -5.00 23.54
C ALA A 272 11.51 -3.96 24.54
N ARG A 273 11.72 -2.66 24.26
CA ARG A 273 11.18 -1.55 25.07
C ARG A 273 9.66 -1.57 25.11
N ARG A 274 9.02 -1.85 23.96
CA ARG A 274 7.56 -1.89 23.83
C ARG A 274 6.97 -3.09 24.60
N ARG A 275 7.58 -4.26 24.50
CA ARG A 275 7.20 -5.47 25.25
C ARG A 275 7.29 -5.23 26.77
N ALA A 276 8.39 -4.63 27.23
CA ALA A 276 8.60 -4.29 28.63
C ALA A 276 7.53 -3.31 29.15
N LEU A 277 7.18 -2.29 28.37
CA LEU A 277 6.12 -1.33 28.69
C LEU A 277 4.75 -2.02 28.86
N VAL A 278 4.36 -2.90 27.93
CA VAL A 278 3.08 -3.64 28.00
C VAL A 278 3.06 -4.58 29.20
N HIS A 279 4.14 -5.32 29.45
CA HIS A 279 4.27 -6.19 30.64
C HIS A 279 4.12 -5.39 31.94
N GLN A 280 4.84 -4.27 32.07
CA GLN A 280 4.77 -3.43 33.27
C GLN A 280 3.36 -2.84 33.49
N ARG A 281 2.64 -2.53 32.42
CA ARG A 281 1.22 -2.09 32.46
C ARG A 281 0.32 -3.18 33.03
N LEU A 282 0.43 -4.40 32.52
CA LEU A 282 -0.36 -5.54 32.98
C LEU A 282 -0.02 -5.91 34.44
N ALA A 283 1.26 -5.84 34.81
CA ALA A 283 1.72 -6.12 36.17
C ALA A 283 1.24 -5.07 37.19
N SER A 284 1.19 -3.78 36.82
CA SER A 284 0.89 -2.68 37.75
C SER A 284 -0.58 -2.25 37.80
N ALA A 285 -1.43 -2.72 36.88
CA ALA A 285 -2.85 -2.33 36.80
C ALA A 285 -3.75 -2.96 37.88
N PRO A 286 -4.91 -2.35 38.22
CA PRO A 286 -5.98 -3.03 38.96
C PRO A 286 -6.43 -4.31 38.24
N LEU A 287 -6.78 -5.38 38.97
CA LEU A 287 -7.06 -6.70 38.38
C LEU A 287 -8.21 -6.63 37.35
N LEU A 288 -9.29 -5.93 37.69
CA LEU A 288 -10.45 -5.76 36.81
C LEU A 288 -10.13 -5.01 35.51
N LEU A 289 -9.05 -4.22 35.48
CA LEU A 289 -8.64 -3.48 34.28
C LEU A 289 -7.63 -4.24 33.42
N VAL A 290 -7.16 -5.44 33.83
CA VAL A 290 -6.18 -6.20 33.05
C VAL A 290 -6.74 -6.63 31.68
N PRO A 291 -7.96 -7.19 31.57
CA PRO A 291 -8.55 -7.51 30.26
C PRO A 291 -8.70 -6.27 29.38
N VAL A 292 -9.18 -5.16 29.96
CA VAL A 292 -9.33 -3.88 29.26
C VAL A 292 -7.98 -3.38 28.72
N ILE A 293 -6.92 -3.44 29.53
CA ILE A 293 -5.57 -3.04 29.11
C ILE A 293 -4.99 -3.97 28.05
N ALA A 294 -5.28 -5.27 28.11
CA ALA A 294 -4.86 -6.23 27.08
C ALA A 294 -5.49 -5.89 25.73
N VAL A 295 -6.81 -5.69 25.70
CA VAL A 295 -7.54 -5.28 24.49
C VAL A 295 -7.04 -3.92 23.98
N LEU A 296 -6.87 -2.93 24.86
CA LEU A 296 -6.32 -1.62 24.48
C LEU A 296 -4.87 -1.70 23.98
N ALA A 297 -4.05 -2.62 24.50
CA ALA A 297 -2.67 -2.79 24.03
C ALA A 297 -2.62 -3.35 22.61
N LEU A 298 -3.52 -4.29 22.27
CA LEU A 298 -3.69 -4.81 20.92
C LEU A 298 -4.26 -3.73 19.98
N GLY A 299 -5.37 -3.11 20.35
CA GLY A 299 -6.02 -2.06 19.54
C GLY A 299 -5.12 -0.86 19.29
N LEU A 300 -4.46 -0.33 20.32
CA LEU A 300 -3.49 0.75 20.14
C LEU A 300 -2.19 0.28 19.46
N GLY A 301 -1.88 -1.01 19.49
CA GLY A 301 -0.80 -1.61 18.71
C GLY A 301 -1.07 -1.49 17.21
N VAL A 302 -2.30 -1.82 16.78
CA VAL A 302 -2.77 -1.61 15.40
C VAL A 302 -2.71 -0.14 15.01
N VAL A 303 -3.29 0.76 15.81
CA VAL A 303 -3.26 2.21 15.53
C VAL A 303 -1.83 2.75 15.41
N ARG A 304 -0.93 2.34 16.32
CA ARG A 304 0.49 2.75 16.25
C ARG A 304 1.20 2.14 15.05
N SER A 305 0.91 0.87 14.71
CA SER A 305 1.46 0.21 13.53
C SER A 305 1.10 0.97 12.26
N LEU A 306 -0.17 1.34 12.10
CA LEU A 306 -0.63 2.19 10.98
C LEU A 306 0.07 3.56 10.98
N ALA A 307 0.25 4.17 12.15
CA ALA A 307 1.00 5.44 12.27
C ALA A 307 2.48 5.29 11.89
N GLN A 308 3.12 4.15 12.21
CA GLN A 308 4.51 3.87 11.84
C GLN A 308 4.66 3.55 10.34
N LEU A 309 3.68 2.86 9.74
CA LEU A 309 3.60 2.68 8.29
C LEU A 309 3.46 4.03 7.59
N ALA A 310 2.57 4.90 8.06
CA ALA A 310 2.46 6.27 7.56
C ALA A 310 3.78 7.03 7.73
N ALA A 311 4.48 6.85 8.86
CA ALA A 311 5.82 7.41 9.10
C ALA A 311 6.96 6.74 8.31
N LYS A 312 6.66 5.75 7.45
CA LYS A 312 7.59 5.01 6.59
C LYS A 312 8.62 4.18 7.36
N GLN A 313 8.18 3.61 8.48
CA GLN A 313 9.00 2.77 9.36
C GLN A 313 8.36 1.38 9.52
N PRO A 314 8.35 0.54 8.45
CA PRO A 314 7.62 -0.73 8.45
C PRO A 314 8.16 -1.72 9.50
N GLY A 315 9.47 -1.75 9.76
CA GLY A 315 10.04 -2.59 10.83
C GLY A 315 9.45 -2.23 12.20
N LEU A 316 9.35 -0.93 12.51
CA LEU A 316 8.74 -0.47 13.75
C LEU A 316 7.23 -0.71 13.79
N ALA A 317 6.56 -0.70 12.63
CA ALA A 317 5.15 -1.06 12.55
C ALA A 317 4.90 -2.52 12.93
N VAL A 318 5.76 -3.43 12.49
CA VAL A 318 5.73 -4.85 12.90
C VAL A 318 6.01 -4.97 14.39
N ASP A 319 6.99 -4.24 14.92
CA ASP A 319 7.32 -4.25 16.35
C ASP A 319 6.15 -3.78 17.22
N GLU A 320 5.37 -2.79 16.77
CA GLU A 320 4.17 -2.31 17.50
C GLU A 320 3.07 -3.36 17.61
N LEU A 321 2.98 -4.31 16.66
CA LEU A 321 2.03 -5.43 16.68
C LEU A 321 2.59 -6.62 17.46
N ARG A 322 3.86 -6.96 17.23
CA ARG A 322 4.52 -8.12 17.84
C ARG A 322 4.69 -7.96 19.36
N ALA A 323 5.10 -6.78 19.81
CA ALA A 323 5.37 -6.52 21.23
C ALA A 323 4.19 -6.79 22.20
N PRO A 324 2.94 -6.32 21.93
CA PRO A 324 1.82 -6.66 22.79
C PRO A 324 1.44 -8.14 22.73
N LEU A 325 1.53 -8.79 21.56
CA LEU A 325 1.27 -10.22 21.42
C LEU A 325 2.26 -11.05 22.26
N GLU A 326 3.56 -10.75 22.17
CA GLU A 326 4.58 -11.44 22.97
C GLU A 326 4.42 -11.22 24.48
N ALA A 327 3.96 -10.03 24.89
CA ALA A 327 3.69 -9.74 26.29
C ALA A 327 2.47 -10.53 26.80
N LEU A 328 1.40 -10.63 26.00
CA LEU A 328 0.18 -11.34 26.34
C LEU A 328 0.34 -12.87 26.29
N ALA A 329 1.25 -13.38 25.45
CA ALA A 329 1.62 -14.80 25.40
C ALA A 329 2.33 -15.30 26.67
N ARG A 330 2.60 -14.43 27.66
CA ARG A 330 3.26 -14.79 28.94
C ARG A 330 2.38 -14.48 30.17
N PRO A 331 1.16 -15.04 30.26
CA PRO A 331 0.22 -14.72 31.35
C PRO A 331 0.78 -15.09 32.73
N VAL A 332 1.49 -16.23 32.84
CA VAL A 332 2.11 -16.68 34.10
C VAL A 332 3.13 -15.67 34.62
N ALA A 333 3.89 -15.01 33.74
CA ALA A 333 4.85 -13.98 34.15
C ALA A 333 4.14 -12.76 34.76
N VAL A 334 3.03 -12.32 34.15
CA VAL A 334 2.21 -11.23 34.66
C VAL A 334 1.65 -11.59 36.05
N VAL A 335 1.11 -12.80 36.21
CA VAL A 335 0.59 -13.27 37.51
C VAL A 335 1.70 -13.28 38.56
N ARG A 336 2.88 -13.84 38.26
CA ARG A 336 4.03 -13.87 39.17
C ARG A 336 4.53 -12.47 39.58
N ALA A 337 4.58 -11.54 38.64
CA ALA A 337 4.95 -10.15 38.93
C ALA A 337 3.94 -9.49 39.88
N ARG A 338 2.64 -9.74 39.65
CA ARG A 338 1.54 -9.22 40.49
C ARG A 338 1.55 -9.82 41.89
N THR A 339 1.74 -11.13 42.02
CA THR A 339 1.79 -11.80 43.33
C THR A 339 2.99 -11.31 44.14
N THR A 340 4.15 -11.15 43.50
CA THR A 340 5.36 -10.63 44.15
C THR A 340 5.15 -9.20 44.63
N ALA A 341 4.63 -8.31 43.77
CA ALA A 341 4.34 -6.94 44.14
C ALA A 341 3.26 -6.82 45.23
N ARG A 342 2.27 -7.73 45.27
CA ARG A 342 1.24 -7.74 46.31
C ARG A 342 1.81 -8.11 47.69
N ARG A 343 2.78 -9.03 47.74
CA ARG A 343 3.41 -9.50 48.99
C ARG A 343 4.23 -8.41 49.69
N THR A 344 4.86 -7.52 48.93
CA THR A 344 5.76 -6.48 49.48
C THR A 344 5.09 -5.11 49.59
N ARG A 345 3.87 -4.93 49.07
CA ARG A 345 3.18 -3.64 49.06
C ARG A 345 2.59 -3.31 50.43
N THR A 346 3.08 -2.22 51.02
CA THR A 346 2.58 -1.65 52.27
C THR A 346 1.71 -0.40 52.02
N VAL A 347 1.98 0.37 50.96
CA VAL A 347 1.24 1.62 50.65
C VAL A 347 0.31 1.51 49.44
N SER A 348 -0.58 2.50 49.31
CA SER A 348 -1.53 2.60 48.19
C SER A 348 -0.82 2.98 46.88
N ARG A 349 -1.35 2.48 45.76
CA ARG A 349 -0.91 2.91 44.41
C ARG A 349 -1.15 4.40 44.15
N ARG A 350 -2.09 5.02 44.88
CA ARG A 350 -2.40 6.45 44.75
C ARG A 350 -1.23 7.33 45.19
N THR A 351 -0.37 6.86 46.10
CA THR A 351 0.83 7.57 46.57
C THR A 351 1.83 7.86 45.44
N LEU A 352 1.77 7.11 44.34
CA LEU A 352 2.64 7.33 43.17
C LEU A 352 2.15 8.46 42.25
N ARG A 353 0.92 8.96 42.41
CA ARG A 353 0.30 9.93 41.48
C ARG A 353 1.08 11.25 41.38
N PRO A 354 1.57 11.88 42.47
CA PRO A 354 2.33 13.13 42.37
C PRO A 354 3.64 12.98 41.57
N LEU A 355 4.21 11.78 41.56
CA LEU A 355 5.45 11.46 40.86
C LEU A 355 5.22 11.01 39.40
N GLN A 356 3.96 10.94 38.96
CA GLN A 356 3.60 10.60 37.58
C GLN A 356 3.39 11.86 36.75
N ALA A 357 3.72 11.79 35.47
CA ALA A 357 3.40 12.83 34.51
C ALA A 357 1.91 12.81 34.16
N THR A 358 1.32 14.00 34.09
CA THR A 358 -0.04 14.21 33.60
C THR A 358 -0.08 14.05 32.08
N TRP A 359 -1.28 14.03 31.49
CA TRP A 359 -1.40 13.97 30.04
C TRP A 359 -0.95 15.28 29.35
N GLN A 360 -1.15 16.42 30.03
CA GLN A 360 -0.67 17.72 29.55
C GLN A 360 0.85 17.76 29.46
N ASP A 361 1.56 17.23 30.46
CA ASP A 361 3.03 17.12 30.45
C ASP A 361 3.52 16.29 29.25
N VAL A 362 2.87 15.16 28.98
CA VAL A 362 3.20 14.27 27.85
C VAL A 362 2.97 14.98 26.52
N TRP A 363 1.89 15.76 26.41
CA TRP A 363 1.54 16.47 25.20
C TRP A 363 2.51 17.63 24.91
N ARG A 364 2.80 18.49 25.90
CA ARG A 364 3.79 19.57 25.81
C ARG A 364 5.16 19.04 25.40
N GLN A 365 5.68 18.05 26.13
CA GLN A 365 6.97 17.43 25.78
C GLN A 365 6.98 16.83 24.36
N THR A 366 5.84 16.33 23.87
CA THR A 366 5.74 15.81 22.50
C THR A 366 5.75 16.95 21.47
N GLN A 367 5.15 18.09 21.77
CA GLN A 367 5.16 19.29 20.94
C GLN A 367 6.55 19.94 20.91
N ASP A 368 7.20 20.12 22.06
CA ASP A 368 8.53 20.73 22.16
C ASP A 368 9.56 19.90 21.39
N ARG A 369 9.54 18.58 21.55
CA ARG A 369 10.37 17.66 20.76
C ARG A 369 10.06 17.64 19.27
N ARG A 370 8.90 18.14 18.82
CA ARG A 370 8.59 18.32 17.40
C ARG A 370 9.17 19.64 16.89
N LEU A 371 9.08 20.70 17.68
CA LEU A 371 9.60 22.04 17.38
C LEU A 371 11.13 22.03 17.35
N ALA A 372 11.80 21.54 18.40
CA ALA A 372 13.26 21.45 18.48
C ALA A 372 13.87 20.66 17.29
N ARG A 373 13.23 19.54 16.90
CA ARG A 373 13.64 18.80 15.69
C ARG A 373 13.39 19.56 14.40
N ALA A 374 12.36 20.41 14.33
CA ALA A 374 12.12 21.25 13.16
C ALA A 374 13.18 22.35 13.05
N GLU A 375 13.60 22.93 14.17
CA GLU A 375 14.65 23.95 14.24
C GLU A 375 16.03 23.38 13.93
N ALA A 376 16.43 22.26 14.54
CA ALA A 376 17.70 21.61 14.23
C ALA A 376 17.86 21.28 12.73
N ARG A 377 16.75 20.95 12.04
CA ARG A 377 16.74 20.74 10.59
C ARG A 377 16.92 22.01 9.77
N ARG A 378 16.43 23.16 10.26
CA ARG A 378 16.63 24.45 9.61
C ARG A 378 18.09 24.90 9.71
N VAL A 379 18.73 24.65 10.85
CA VAL A 379 20.12 25.06 11.11
C VAL A 379 21.13 24.24 10.30
N VAL A 380 20.94 22.92 10.16
CA VAL A 380 21.93 22.02 9.50
C VAL A 380 21.83 22.02 7.97
N GLN A 381 20.74 22.48 7.35
CA GLN A 381 20.47 22.28 5.91
C GLN A 381 19.96 23.52 5.16
N ALA A 382 20.20 24.74 5.64
CA ALA A 382 19.80 25.93 4.89
C ALA A 382 20.62 26.03 3.58
N PRO A 383 20.01 25.83 2.39
CA PRO A 383 20.73 25.97 1.12
C PRO A 383 21.11 27.44 0.92
N SER A 384 22.21 27.72 0.21
CA SER A 384 22.62 29.10 -0.07
C SER A 384 21.58 29.84 -0.94
N GLU A 385 21.49 31.16 -0.85
CA GLU A 385 20.52 31.94 -1.64
C GLU A 385 20.71 31.77 -3.16
N LEU A 386 21.95 31.55 -3.59
CA LEU A 386 22.31 31.34 -4.99
C LEU A 386 21.82 29.97 -5.49
N GLU A 387 21.99 28.91 -4.67
CA GLU A 387 21.42 27.58 -4.95
C GLU A 387 19.88 27.63 -5.07
N LEU A 388 19.22 28.38 -4.18
CA LEU A 388 17.77 28.56 -4.22
C LEU A 388 17.32 29.25 -5.52
N ARG A 389 18.04 30.27 -6.00
CA ARG A 389 17.72 30.97 -7.25
C ARG A 389 17.92 30.08 -8.48
N GLU A 390 19.01 29.32 -8.56
CA GLU A 390 19.25 28.42 -9.69
C GLU A 390 18.22 27.27 -9.74
N LEU A 391 17.90 26.66 -8.60
CA LEU A 391 16.83 25.67 -8.49
C LEU A 391 15.46 26.27 -8.85
N ALA A 392 15.19 27.53 -8.47
CA ALA A 392 13.97 28.24 -8.85
C ALA A 392 13.87 28.46 -10.38
N GLN A 393 14.97 28.81 -11.05
CA GLN A 393 15.00 28.95 -12.50
C GLN A 393 14.75 27.63 -13.23
N LEU A 394 15.42 26.54 -12.80
CA LEU A 394 15.24 25.20 -13.37
C LEU A 394 13.80 24.69 -13.18
N THR A 395 13.22 24.92 -11.99
CA THR A 395 11.82 24.54 -11.71
C THR A 395 10.84 25.39 -12.52
N THR A 396 11.10 26.68 -12.72
CA THR A 396 10.26 27.57 -13.54
C THR A 396 10.23 27.11 -15.00
N ARG A 397 11.39 26.87 -15.63
CA ARG A 397 11.47 26.35 -17.02
C ARG A 397 10.68 25.06 -17.19
N ARG A 398 10.76 24.14 -16.22
CA ARG A 398 9.99 22.88 -16.23
C ARG A 398 8.49 23.08 -16.08
N ARG A 399 8.06 24.00 -15.22
CA ARG A 399 6.63 24.30 -15.04
C ARG A 399 6.04 24.96 -16.27
N VAL A 400 6.75 25.91 -16.88
CA VAL A 400 6.31 26.58 -18.12
C VAL A 400 6.17 25.57 -19.25
N THR A 401 7.18 24.73 -19.47
CA THR A 401 7.12 23.72 -20.54
C THR A 401 6.10 22.61 -20.28
N LEU A 402 5.92 22.18 -19.03
CA LEU A 402 4.82 21.30 -18.66
C LEU A 402 3.46 21.96 -18.93
N GLY A 403 3.31 23.24 -18.58
CA GLY A 403 2.09 24.01 -18.83
C GLY A 403 1.78 24.14 -20.32
N ALA A 404 2.78 24.46 -21.14
CA ALA A 404 2.65 24.53 -22.59
C ALA A 404 2.30 23.16 -23.20
N LEU A 405 2.98 22.08 -22.78
CA LEU A 405 2.66 20.72 -23.20
C LEU A 405 1.24 20.32 -22.82
N ALA A 406 0.83 20.59 -21.57
CA ALA A 406 -0.52 20.30 -21.10
C ALA A 406 -1.55 21.08 -21.91
N ALA A 407 -1.31 22.36 -22.21
CA ALA A 407 -2.18 23.17 -23.05
C ALA A 407 -2.30 22.61 -24.48
N VAL A 408 -1.19 22.16 -25.08
CA VAL A 408 -1.20 21.50 -26.40
C VAL A 408 -2.01 20.20 -26.37
N LEU A 409 -1.81 19.34 -25.36
CA LEU A 409 -2.56 18.09 -25.24
C LEU A 409 -4.06 18.33 -24.96
N VAL A 410 -4.39 19.36 -24.16
CA VAL A 410 -5.78 19.79 -23.95
C VAL A 410 -6.39 20.28 -25.26
N LEU A 411 -5.65 21.06 -26.06
CA LEU A 411 -6.12 21.51 -27.37
C LEU A 411 -6.35 20.32 -28.32
N VAL A 412 -5.42 19.36 -28.38
CA VAL A 412 -5.55 18.11 -29.14
C VAL A 412 -6.83 17.38 -28.74
N VAL A 413 -7.06 17.19 -27.44
CA VAL A 413 -8.26 16.52 -26.92
C VAL A 413 -9.54 17.31 -27.22
N ALA A 414 -9.53 18.62 -27.01
CA ALA A 414 -10.68 19.48 -27.26
C ALA A 414 -11.08 19.52 -28.74
N VAL A 415 -10.09 19.51 -29.66
CA VAL A 415 -10.34 19.48 -31.11
C VAL A 415 -10.79 18.10 -31.56
N ALA A 416 -10.13 17.04 -31.09
CA ALA A 416 -10.42 15.67 -31.50
C ALA A 416 -11.75 15.14 -30.92
N LEU A 417 -12.04 15.45 -29.66
CA LEU A 417 -13.14 14.85 -28.89
C LEU A 417 -14.16 15.89 -28.41
N GLY A 418 -14.08 17.14 -28.89
CA GLY A 418 -14.96 18.24 -28.47
C GLY A 418 -16.46 17.91 -28.47
N PRO A 419 -17.00 17.28 -29.54
CA PRO A 419 -18.41 16.87 -29.56
C PRO A 419 -18.76 15.87 -28.46
N LEU A 420 -17.89 14.88 -28.21
CA LEU A 420 -18.08 13.88 -27.16
C LEU A 420 -17.95 14.49 -25.76
N ILE A 421 -17.03 15.44 -25.57
CA ILE A 421 -16.87 16.18 -24.32
C ILE A 421 -18.13 17.02 -24.04
N GLY A 422 -18.65 17.72 -25.04
CA GLY A 422 -19.88 18.50 -24.91
C GLY A 422 -21.08 17.63 -24.55
N ALA A 423 -21.25 16.49 -25.23
CA ALA A 423 -22.31 15.54 -24.95
C ALA A 423 -22.18 14.92 -23.54
N ALA A 424 -20.99 14.43 -23.17
CA ALA A 424 -20.75 13.86 -21.84
C ALA A 424 -20.97 14.88 -20.71
N ALA A 425 -20.61 16.16 -20.92
CA ALA A 425 -20.91 17.23 -19.97
C ALA A 425 -22.42 17.53 -19.85
N GLY A 426 -23.20 17.23 -20.90
CA GLY A 426 -24.66 17.27 -20.90
C GLY A 426 -25.34 16.05 -20.27
N GLY A 427 -24.58 15.03 -19.85
CA GLY A 427 -25.10 13.80 -19.26
C GLY A 427 -25.16 12.60 -20.22
N ALA A 428 -24.67 12.75 -21.46
CA ALA A 428 -24.62 11.67 -22.43
C ALA A 428 -23.79 10.48 -21.94
N ARG A 429 -24.19 9.28 -22.33
CA ARG A 429 -23.43 8.05 -22.07
C ARG A 429 -22.52 7.76 -23.27
N LEU A 430 -21.25 7.48 -23.00
CA LEU A 430 -20.31 7.07 -24.04
C LEU A 430 -20.45 5.56 -24.31
N VAL A 431 -20.57 5.19 -25.57
CA VAL A 431 -20.69 3.80 -26.05
C VAL A 431 -19.75 3.60 -27.24
N GLY A 432 -19.21 2.40 -27.39
CA GLY A 432 -18.34 2.01 -28.51
C GLY A 432 -18.36 0.51 -28.72
N ALA A 433 -17.61 0.02 -29.70
CA ALA A 433 -17.56 -1.41 -30.02
C ALA A 433 -17.18 -2.28 -28.80
N ALA A 434 -16.25 -1.82 -27.97
CA ALA A 434 -15.82 -2.50 -26.75
C ALA A 434 -16.46 -1.95 -25.45
N LEU A 435 -17.16 -0.81 -25.53
CA LEU A 435 -17.68 -0.08 -24.36
C LEU A 435 -19.19 -0.15 -24.27
N ALA A 436 -19.67 -0.88 -23.27
CA ALA A 436 -21.06 -0.86 -22.85
C ALA A 436 -21.42 0.42 -22.07
N PRO A 437 -22.67 0.90 -22.14
CA PRO A 437 -23.18 1.99 -21.30
C PRO A 437 -22.84 1.81 -19.82
N ALA A 438 -22.32 2.89 -19.22
CA ALA A 438 -21.89 2.91 -17.82
C ALA A 438 -22.97 3.53 -16.90
N ALA A 439 -24.24 3.21 -17.17
CA ALA A 439 -25.41 3.75 -16.46
C ALA A 439 -25.69 2.98 -15.16
N SER A 440 -24.79 3.14 -14.19
CA SER A 440 -24.91 2.50 -12.88
C SER A 440 -24.42 3.44 -11.77
N ASP A 441 -24.99 3.29 -10.58
CA ASP A 441 -24.52 3.99 -9.39
C ASP A 441 -23.37 3.23 -8.69
N LEU A 442 -22.78 3.86 -7.67
CA LEU A 442 -21.71 3.27 -6.87
C LEU A 442 -22.13 1.98 -6.14
N GLY A 443 -23.38 1.87 -5.72
CA GLY A 443 -23.91 0.69 -5.02
C GLY A 443 -24.01 -0.52 -5.95
N GLN A 444 -24.53 -0.31 -7.16
CA GLN A 444 -24.60 -1.29 -8.23
C GLN A 444 -23.19 -1.70 -8.69
N LEU A 445 -22.28 -0.75 -8.87
CA LEU A 445 -20.88 -1.03 -9.18
C LEU A 445 -20.23 -1.90 -8.09
N TRP A 446 -20.40 -1.54 -6.82
CA TRP A 446 -19.85 -2.30 -5.69
C TRP A 446 -20.46 -3.70 -5.57
N SER A 447 -21.77 -3.81 -5.79
CA SER A 447 -22.47 -5.09 -5.82
C SER A 447 -21.96 -5.98 -6.96
N ALA A 448 -21.82 -5.43 -8.17
CA ALA A 448 -21.28 -6.15 -9.32
C ALA A 448 -19.83 -6.60 -9.09
N ALA A 449 -18.97 -5.72 -8.60
CA ALA A 449 -17.56 -6.02 -8.35
C ALA A 449 -17.36 -7.10 -7.27
N THR A 450 -18.21 -7.11 -6.22
CA THR A 450 -17.97 -7.95 -5.04
C THR A 450 -18.87 -9.18 -4.91
N SER A 451 -19.98 -9.30 -5.66
CA SER A 451 -20.97 -10.38 -5.47
C SER A 451 -20.48 -11.76 -5.90
N GLY A 452 -19.65 -11.84 -6.95
CA GLY A 452 -19.29 -13.11 -7.59
C GLY A 452 -20.40 -13.69 -8.49
N TRP A 453 -21.43 -12.90 -8.77
CA TRP A 453 -22.51 -13.19 -9.72
C TRP A 453 -22.52 -12.12 -10.83
N VAL A 454 -22.44 -12.55 -12.08
CA VAL A 454 -22.49 -11.68 -13.25
C VAL A 454 -23.92 -11.71 -13.76
N ALA A 455 -24.64 -10.58 -13.72
CA ALA A 455 -26.08 -10.56 -14.01
C ALA A 455 -26.45 -10.45 -15.48
N GLY A 456 -25.49 -10.35 -16.41
CA GLY A 456 -25.79 -10.32 -17.85
C GLY A 456 -26.68 -11.49 -18.27
N GLY A 457 -27.75 -11.19 -19.04
CA GLY A 457 -28.74 -12.17 -19.48
C GLY A 457 -29.44 -12.89 -18.32
N LEU A 458 -29.43 -14.23 -18.34
CA LEU A 458 -29.97 -15.12 -17.30
C LEU A 458 -28.98 -15.39 -16.14
N GLY A 459 -27.94 -14.56 -16.03
CA GLY A 459 -26.94 -14.61 -14.99
C GLY A 459 -25.99 -15.81 -15.08
N ALA A 460 -24.81 -15.66 -14.48
CA ALA A 460 -23.84 -16.74 -14.36
C ALA A 460 -22.90 -16.52 -13.17
N PRO A 461 -22.44 -17.61 -12.51
CA PRO A 461 -21.46 -17.50 -11.44
C PRO A 461 -20.10 -17.09 -12.03
N GLY A 462 -19.33 -16.22 -11.41
CA GLY A 462 -17.98 -15.90 -11.89
C GLY A 462 -17.40 -14.62 -11.27
N PRO A 463 -16.06 -14.49 -11.23
CA PRO A 463 -15.45 -13.25 -10.77
C PRO A 463 -15.80 -12.12 -11.75
N ALA A 464 -16.16 -10.97 -11.20
CA ALA A 464 -16.26 -9.74 -11.97
C ALA A 464 -14.88 -9.30 -12.46
N ASP A 465 -14.86 -8.44 -13.48
CA ASP A 465 -13.62 -7.85 -13.93
C ASP A 465 -13.02 -6.95 -12.85
N ALA A 466 -11.75 -7.17 -12.51
CA ALA A 466 -11.02 -6.38 -11.51
C ALA A 466 -11.00 -4.87 -11.81
N LEU A 467 -11.30 -4.47 -13.04
CA LEU A 467 -11.48 -3.07 -13.41
C LEU A 467 -12.60 -2.40 -12.60
N LEU A 468 -13.69 -3.12 -12.28
CA LEU A 468 -14.81 -2.55 -11.53
C LEU A 468 -14.39 -2.12 -10.10
N ASP A 469 -13.52 -2.88 -9.44
CA ASP A 469 -12.93 -2.52 -8.14
C ASP A 469 -12.14 -1.21 -8.22
N VAL A 470 -11.37 -1.02 -9.31
CA VAL A 470 -10.57 0.19 -9.54
C VAL A 470 -11.46 1.40 -9.86
N LEU A 471 -12.59 1.18 -10.52
CA LEU A 471 -13.54 2.25 -10.86
C LEU A 471 -14.36 2.74 -9.65
N ALA A 472 -14.38 2.02 -8.53
CA ALA A 472 -15.11 2.45 -7.34
C ALA A 472 -14.64 3.81 -6.80
N ALA A 473 -13.32 4.03 -6.73
CA ALA A 473 -12.74 5.29 -6.25
C ALA A 473 -13.05 6.50 -7.16
N PRO A 474 -12.82 6.48 -8.49
CA PRO A 474 -13.19 7.59 -9.36
C PRO A 474 -14.71 7.78 -9.43
N THR A 475 -15.52 6.73 -9.34
CA THR A 475 -16.99 6.84 -9.26
C THR A 475 -17.44 7.57 -8.00
N PHE A 476 -16.84 7.25 -6.85
CA PHE A 476 -17.10 7.97 -5.60
C PHE A 476 -16.72 9.46 -5.71
N VAL A 477 -15.60 9.78 -6.36
CA VAL A 477 -15.16 11.18 -6.59
C VAL A 477 -16.08 11.91 -7.57
N ALA A 478 -16.64 11.21 -8.56
CA ALA A 478 -17.56 11.73 -9.56
C ALA A 478 -19.02 11.85 -9.06
N GLY A 479 -19.25 11.86 -7.75
CA GLY A 479 -20.60 12.01 -7.17
C GLY A 479 -21.42 10.72 -7.05
N GLY A 480 -20.81 9.56 -7.30
CA GLY A 480 -21.46 8.26 -7.21
C GLY A 480 -22.01 7.72 -8.53
N GLU A 481 -21.84 8.46 -9.64
CA GLU A 481 -22.29 8.05 -10.98
C GLU A 481 -21.13 7.49 -11.82
N LEU A 482 -21.28 6.25 -12.30
CA LEU A 482 -20.24 5.58 -13.07
C LEU A 482 -20.01 6.22 -14.45
N THR A 483 -21.07 6.78 -15.06
CA THR A 483 -21.00 7.45 -16.38
C THR A 483 -20.02 8.62 -16.37
N GLY A 484 -20.09 9.48 -15.34
CA GLY A 484 -19.16 10.60 -15.19
C GLY A 484 -17.71 10.16 -15.02
N ALA A 485 -17.47 9.14 -14.19
CA ALA A 485 -16.13 8.60 -13.97
C ALA A 485 -15.52 8.00 -15.24
N VAL A 486 -16.28 7.17 -15.98
CA VAL A 486 -15.84 6.56 -17.24
C VAL A 486 -15.57 7.63 -18.30
N SER A 487 -16.43 8.64 -18.42
CA SER A 487 -16.28 9.72 -19.40
C SER A 487 -15.03 10.55 -19.14
N VAL A 488 -14.78 10.96 -17.90
CA VAL A 488 -13.57 11.72 -17.53
C VAL A 488 -12.30 10.90 -17.78
N LEU A 489 -12.30 9.62 -17.44
CA LEU A 489 -11.15 8.74 -17.62
C LEU A 489 -10.82 8.46 -19.09
N LEU A 490 -11.84 8.20 -19.92
CA LEU A 490 -11.64 7.96 -21.36
C LEU A 490 -11.23 9.24 -22.10
N LEU A 491 -12.01 10.31 -21.96
CA LEU A 491 -11.76 11.57 -22.67
C LEU A 491 -10.48 12.27 -22.17
N GLY A 492 -10.11 12.07 -20.90
CA GLY A 492 -8.87 12.58 -20.31
C GLY A 492 -7.64 11.70 -20.54
N SER A 493 -7.78 10.53 -21.17
CA SER A 493 -6.71 9.52 -21.26
C SER A 493 -5.44 10.00 -21.97
N VAL A 494 -5.58 10.74 -23.08
CA VAL A 494 -4.46 11.33 -23.84
C VAL A 494 -3.65 12.30 -22.97
N LEU A 495 -4.33 13.14 -22.19
CA LEU A 495 -3.69 14.08 -21.27
C LEU A 495 -3.00 13.34 -20.12
N LEU A 496 -3.68 12.36 -19.50
CA LEU A 496 -3.12 11.57 -18.40
C LEU A 496 -1.88 10.77 -18.82
N ALA A 497 -1.91 10.18 -20.03
CA ALA A 497 -0.79 9.47 -20.62
C ALA A 497 0.40 10.41 -20.86
N GLY A 498 0.18 11.58 -21.47
CA GLY A 498 1.23 12.57 -21.74
C GLY A 498 1.86 13.14 -20.45
N LEU A 499 1.04 13.48 -19.45
CA LEU A 499 1.53 13.97 -18.15
C LEU A 499 2.32 12.89 -17.40
N GLY A 500 1.87 11.63 -17.45
CA GLY A 500 2.59 10.49 -16.90
C GLY A 500 3.94 10.29 -17.57
N ALA A 501 4.00 10.32 -18.90
CA ALA A 501 5.21 10.18 -19.68
C ALA A 501 6.20 11.33 -19.43
N TRP A 502 5.73 12.58 -19.34
CA TRP A 502 6.55 13.72 -18.94
C TRP A 502 7.19 13.53 -17.56
N ALA A 503 6.42 13.02 -16.60
CA ALA A 503 6.89 12.76 -15.24
C ALA A 503 7.90 11.60 -15.22
N ALA A 504 7.63 10.50 -15.91
CA ALA A 504 8.49 9.33 -16.04
C ALA A 504 9.81 9.64 -16.75
N ALA A 505 9.77 10.34 -17.89
CA ALA A 505 10.96 10.79 -18.61
C ALA A 505 11.84 11.70 -17.73
N GLY A 506 11.24 12.44 -16.79
CA GLY A 506 11.96 13.22 -15.79
C GLY A 506 12.82 12.39 -14.82
N ALA A 507 12.56 11.09 -14.68
CA ALA A 507 13.44 10.19 -13.93
C ALA A 507 14.68 9.78 -14.75
N ALA A 508 14.59 9.77 -16.07
CA ALA A 508 15.66 9.34 -16.97
C ALA A 508 16.55 10.50 -17.46
N THR A 509 15.96 11.67 -17.76
CA THR A 509 16.67 12.84 -18.27
C THR A 509 16.19 14.16 -17.64
N ARG A 510 17.06 15.17 -17.65
CA ARG A 510 16.73 16.55 -17.25
C ARG A 510 16.49 17.48 -18.43
N SER A 511 16.71 17.02 -19.67
CA SER A 511 16.37 17.78 -20.86
C SER A 511 14.86 17.94 -20.98
N VAL A 512 14.39 19.18 -20.90
CA VAL A 512 12.97 19.53 -21.03
C VAL A 512 12.42 19.16 -22.41
N GLY A 513 13.20 19.35 -23.48
CA GLY A 513 12.80 18.98 -24.84
C GLY A 513 12.57 17.47 -25.01
N VAL A 514 13.48 16.64 -24.50
CA VAL A 514 13.35 15.16 -24.57
C VAL A 514 12.14 14.68 -23.76
N ARG A 515 11.84 15.32 -22.62
CA ARG A 515 10.65 15.00 -21.81
C ARG A 515 9.35 15.37 -22.54
N ALA A 516 9.31 16.52 -23.21
CA ALA A 516 8.15 16.92 -24.01
C ALA A 516 7.95 15.97 -25.20
N TRP A 517 9.04 15.61 -25.89
CA TRP A 517 9.02 14.63 -26.96
C TRP A 517 8.49 13.27 -26.49
N ALA A 518 9.00 12.73 -25.38
CA ALA A 518 8.52 11.46 -24.84
C ALA A 518 7.02 11.51 -24.46
N ALA A 519 6.54 12.66 -23.98
CA ALA A 519 5.13 12.84 -23.68
C ALA A 519 4.24 12.85 -24.92
N ILE A 520 4.66 13.52 -26.00
CA ILE A 520 3.94 13.54 -27.28
C ILE A 520 3.92 12.15 -27.91
N VAL A 521 5.07 11.45 -27.95
CA VAL A 521 5.17 10.08 -28.49
C VAL A 521 4.26 9.12 -27.73
N TRP A 522 4.24 9.21 -26.40
CA TRP A 522 3.41 8.33 -25.58
C TRP A 522 1.92 8.67 -25.70
N ALA A 523 1.55 9.96 -25.68
CA ALA A 523 0.16 10.39 -25.85
C ALA A 523 -0.39 10.10 -27.26
N GLY A 524 0.49 10.06 -28.27
CA GLY A 524 0.16 9.68 -29.64
C GLY A 524 0.37 8.20 -29.95
N ALA A 525 0.63 7.34 -28.97
CA ALA A 525 0.90 5.93 -29.25
C ALA A 525 -0.32 5.24 -29.90
N PRO A 526 -0.16 4.44 -30.98
CA PRO A 526 -1.29 3.80 -31.66
C PRO A 526 -2.14 2.92 -30.73
N SER A 527 -1.50 2.26 -29.76
CA SER A 527 -2.17 1.46 -28.74
C SER A 527 -3.17 2.24 -27.89
N LEU A 528 -2.91 3.53 -27.64
CA LEU A 528 -3.82 4.40 -26.91
C LEU A 528 -4.94 4.91 -27.82
N LEU A 529 -4.59 5.41 -29.00
CA LEU A 529 -5.52 6.09 -29.90
C LEU A 529 -6.57 5.12 -30.48
N LEU A 530 -6.15 3.93 -30.92
CA LEU A 530 -7.08 2.88 -31.40
C LEU A 530 -7.92 2.30 -30.25
N GLY A 531 -7.29 2.09 -29.08
CA GLY A 531 -8.01 1.64 -27.89
C GLY A 531 -9.09 2.63 -27.44
N LEU A 532 -8.79 3.93 -27.52
CA LEU A 532 -9.75 5.00 -27.26
C LEU A 532 -10.87 5.02 -28.31
N GLY A 533 -10.53 4.90 -29.59
CA GLY A 533 -11.49 4.87 -30.69
C GLY A 533 -12.51 3.74 -30.57
N GLU A 534 -12.09 2.54 -30.16
CA GLU A 534 -12.98 1.37 -29.95
C GLU A 534 -13.70 1.39 -28.58
N GLY A 535 -13.32 2.28 -27.66
CA GLY A 535 -13.87 2.33 -26.30
C GLY A 535 -13.28 1.28 -25.33
N ARG A 536 -12.08 0.77 -25.57
CA ARG A 536 -11.41 -0.21 -24.69
C ARG A 536 -10.90 0.42 -23.39
N LEU A 537 -11.82 0.69 -22.45
CA LEU A 537 -11.54 1.37 -21.18
C LEU A 537 -10.35 0.78 -20.42
N GLY A 538 -10.32 -0.55 -20.23
CA GLY A 538 -9.25 -1.24 -19.52
C GLY A 538 -7.85 -1.01 -20.14
N PRO A 539 -7.63 -1.37 -21.41
CA PRO A 539 -6.40 -1.08 -22.15
C PRO A 539 -5.96 0.39 -22.14
N VAL A 540 -6.90 1.32 -22.30
CA VAL A 540 -6.63 2.78 -22.29
C VAL A 540 -6.10 3.21 -20.91
N LEU A 541 -6.75 2.78 -19.83
CA LEU A 541 -6.31 3.06 -18.47
C LEU A 541 -4.94 2.43 -18.15
N ALA A 542 -4.71 1.19 -18.60
CA ALA A 542 -3.42 0.53 -18.45
C ALA A 542 -2.30 1.31 -19.16
N HIS A 543 -2.54 1.76 -20.39
CA HIS A 543 -1.59 2.60 -21.14
C HIS A 543 -1.27 3.92 -20.41
N ALA A 544 -2.30 4.62 -19.91
CA ALA A 544 -2.12 5.88 -19.17
C ALA A 544 -1.37 5.67 -17.83
N ALA A 545 -1.54 4.52 -17.18
CA ALA A 545 -0.93 4.19 -15.89
C ALA A 545 0.53 3.70 -15.98
N LEU A 546 0.94 3.09 -17.10
CA LEU A 546 2.30 2.51 -17.29
C LEU A 546 3.45 3.50 -17.01
N PRO A 547 3.44 4.76 -17.47
CA PRO A 547 4.49 5.73 -17.14
C PRO A 547 4.63 5.98 -15.64
N TRP A 548 3.52 5.97 -14.89
CA TRP A 548 3.53 6.17 -13.44
C TRP A 548 4.18 4.99 -12.70
N VAL A 549 4.00 3.76 -13.21
CA VAL A 549 4.73 2.57 -12.75
C VAL A 549 6.23 2.78 -12.93
N VAL A 550 6.67 3.20 -14.12
CA VAL A 550 8.10 3.44 -14.42
C VAL A 550 8.69 4.52 -13.52
N LEU A 551 7.98 5.64 -13.33
CA LEU A 551 8.40 6.71 -12.43
C LEU A 551 8.55 6.20 -10.99
N GLY A 552 7.55 5.46 -10.50
CA GLY A 552 7.57 4.89 -9.16
C GLY A 552 8.70 3.89 -8.97
N VAL A 553 8.94 3.00 -9.94
CA VAL A 553 10.03 2.02 -9.96
C VAL A 553 11.40 2.71 -9.98
N ALA A 554 11.61 3.69 -10.86
CA ALA A 554 12.88 4.43 -10.93
C ALA A 554 13.21 5.12 -9.59
N ARG A 555 12.20 5.70 -8.94
CA ARG A 555 12.31 6.31 -7.61
C ARG A 555 12.46 5.28 -6.49
N ALA A 556 11.83 4.12 -6.60
CA ALA A 556 11.92 3.03 -5.64
C ALA A 556 13.32 2.44 -5.57
N VAL A 557 14.01 2.39 -6.72
CA VAL A 557 15.37 1.89 -6.85
C VAL A 557 16.40 2.98 -6.53
N GLY A 558 16.06 4.26 -6.72
CA GLY A 558 16.97 5.39 -6.48
C GLY A 558 17.81 5.79 -7.70
N VAL A 559 17.41 5.35 -8.89
CA VAL A 559 18.11 5.65 -10.16
C VAL A 559 17.63 6.94 -10.83
N GLN A 560 16.66 7.64 -10.23
CA GLN A 560 16.16 8.91 -10.77
C GLN A 560 17.31 9.91 -10.91
N ARG A 561 17.37 10.59 -12.05
CA ARG A 561 18.23 11.78 -12.19
C ARG A 561 17.80 12.82 -11.17
N VAL A 562 18.74 13.57 -10.60
CA VAL A 562 18.48 14.73 -9.73
C VAL A 562 19.23 15.93 -10.30
N ASP A 563 18.71 17.12 -10.06
CA ASP A 563 19.40 18.35 -10.42
C ASP A 563 20.58 18.52 -9.47
N GLN A 564 21.77 18.62 -10.02
CA GLN A 564 22.99 18.91 -9.28
C GLN A 564 23.30 20.38 -9.50
N VAL A 565 23.34 21.15 -8.42
CA VAL A 565 23.81 22.54 -8.42
C VAL A 565 25.13 22.55 -7.65
N LEU A 566 26.14 23.18 -8.23
CA LEU A 566 27.44 23.37 -7.55
C LEU A 566 27.22 24.34 -6.39
N SER A 567 27.56 23.94 -5.16
CA SER A 567 27.47 24.85 -4.02
C SER A 567 28.51 25.94 -4.16
N GLY A 568 28.10 27.21 -4.14
CA GLY A 568 29.01 28.35 -4.29
C GLY A 568 30.05 28.50 -3.16
N ILE A 569 29.91 27.72 -2.08
CA ILE A 569 30.88 27.67 -0.96
C ILE A 569 32.10 26.81 -1.32
N ALA A 570 31.95 25.84 -2.24
CA ALA A 570 33.05 24.96 -2.66
C ALA A 570 34.09 25.66 -3.57
N THR A 571 33.79 26.86 -4.05
CA THR A 571 34.69 27.68 -4.89
C THR A 571 35.34 28.83 -4.12
N ALA A 572 35.08 28.99 -2.82
CA ALA A 572 35.81 29.93 -1.98
C ALA A 572 37.06 29.26 -1.38
N SER A 573 38.00 28.84 -2.22
CA SER A 573 39.40 28.76 -1.79
C SER A 573 39.92 30.19 -1.67
N HIS A 574 40.43 30.58 -0.51
CA HIS A 574 41.25 31.78 -0.40
C HIS A 574 42.45 31.60 -1.35
N GLU A 575 42.41 32.22 -2.52
CA GLU A 575 43.61 32.54 -3.26
C GLU A 575 44.31 33.65 -2.48
N GLY A 576 45.21 33.24 -1.59
CA GLY A 576 46.01 34.13 -0.75
C GLY A 576 46.79 33.28 0.25
N GLU A 577 48.09 33.17 -0.02
CA GLU A 577 49.12 32.47 0.76
C GLU A 577 49.41 31.01 0.37
N ASP A 578 50.04 30.84 -0.80
CA ASP A 578 51.04 29.78 -1.01
C ASP A 578 52.29 30.42 -1.65
N ALA A 579 53.19 30.88 -0.79
CA ALA A 579 54.59 31.11 -1.14
C ALA A 579 55.43 31.21 0.15
N ALA A 580 55.79 30.07 0.74
CA ALA A 580 57.14 29.77 1.27
C ALA A 580 57.14 28.54 2.19
N ASP A 581 58.22 27.78 2.04
CA ASP A 581 58.82 26.83 2.99
C ASP A 581 58.21 25.43 3.16
N GLU A 582 58.67 24.58 2.24
CA GLU A 582 58.92 23.16 2.45
C GLU A 582 60.26 23.00 3.22
N ALA A 583 60.22 22.92 4.56
CA ALA A 583 61.33 22.39 5.37
C ALA A 583 60.90 22.02 6.80
N ASP A 584 60.93 20.72 7.07
CA ASP A 584 61.33 20.06 8.33
C ASP A 584 60.54 20.31 9.64
N ILE A 585 60.74 19.38 10.58
CA ILE A 585 60.47 19.41 12.02
C ILE A 585 59.32 18.50 12.51
N ASP A 586 59.77 17.32 12.91
CA ASP A 586 59.25 16.50 13.98
C ASP A 586 59.34 17.26 15.34
N THR A 587 58.22 17.60 15.98
CA THR A 587 58.13 17.84 17.44
C THR A 587 56.68 17.83 17.94
N PRO A 588 56.38 17.19 19.10
CA PRO A 588 55.05 17.22 19.68
C PRO A 588 54.90 18.39 20.66
N VAL A 589 54.02 19.35 20.36
CA VAL A 589 53.63 20.42 21.31
C VAL A 589 52.12 20.38 21.56
N ARG A 590 51.79 20.35 22.86
CA ARG A 590 50.44 20.46 23.43
C ARG A 590 49.80 21.82 23.07
N GLY A 591 48.48 21.80 22.82
CA GLY A 591 47.59 22.90 23.21
C GLY A 591 46.76 23.57 22.11
N ASN A 592 45.70 22.90 21.65
CA ASN A 592 44.33 23.42 21.55
C ASN A 592 43.45 22.36 20.88
N PRO A 593 42.21 22.12 21.34
CA PRO A 593 41.29 21.23 20.64
C PRO A 593 40.84 21.92 19.35
N THR A 594 41.51 21.59 18.25
CA THR A 594 40.94 21.78 16.92
C THR A 594 39.66 20.97 16.87
N ILE A 595 38.53 21.67 16.77
CA ILE A 595 37.28 21.08 16.30
C ILE A 595 37.66 20.33 15.02
N PRO A 596 37.35 19.03 14.88
CA PRO A 596 37.45 18.39 13.60
C PRO A 596 36.37 19.05 12.74
N THR A 597 36.72 20.15 12.07
CA THR A 597 36.00 20.59 10.89
C THR A 597 36.14 19.43 9.94
N GLN A 598 35.09 18.61 9.93
CA GLN A 598 34.84 17.58 8.94
C GLN A 598 35.23 18.22 7.61
N ARG A 599 36.27 17.71 6.94
CA ARG A 599 36.60 18.12 5.57
C ARG A 599 35.31 17.91 4.79
N VAL A 600 34.58 19.00 4.53
CA VAL A 600 33.45 19.01 3.60
C VAL A 600 34.11 18.91 2.22
N GLY A 601 34.59 17.71 1.88
CA GLY A 601 34.98 17.40 0.52
C GLY A 601 33.76 17.68 -0.33
N GLY A 602 33.89 18.55 -1.33
CA GLY A 602 32.79 19.16 -2.09
C GLY A 602 31.59 18.24 -2.31
N GLU A 603 30.65 18.26 -1.37
CA GLU A 603 29.46 17.43 -1.44
C GLU A 603 28.48 18.16 -2.35
N LEU A 604 28.29 17.62 -3.55
CA LEU A 604 27.25 18.07 -4.48
C LEU A 604 25.89 18.07 -3.75
N VAL A 605 25.36 19.27 -3.48
CA VAL A 605 24.04 19.45 -2.90
C VAL A 605 23.00 18.89 -3.86
N GLY A 606 22.19 17.94 -3.38
CA GLY A 606 21.14 17.28 -4.19
C GLY A 606 21.49 15.90 -4.74
N THR A 607 22.62 15.30 -4.37
CA THR A 607 22.87 13.88 -4.67
C THR A 607 21.74 13.01 -4.05
N PRO A 608 21.08 12.13 -4.85
CA PRO A 608 20.06 11.27 -4.30
C PRO A 608 20.69 10.33 -3.28
N ASP A 609 19.98 10.11 -2.17
CA ASP A 609 20.22 8.95 -1.32
C ASP A 609 20.27 7.71 -2.25
N PRO A 610 21.39 6.95 -2.29
CA PRO A 610 21.45 5.71 -3.08
C PRO A 610 20.41 4.68 -2.59
N THR A 611 19.81 4.94 -1.43
CA THR A 611 18.70 4.20 -0.86
C THR A 611 17.38 4.70 -1.47
N GLY A 612 16.90 4.04 -2.52
CA GLY A 612 15.63 4.39 -3.17
C GLY A 612 14.40 4.46 -2.23
N SER A 613 13.23 4.89 -2.71
CA SER A 613 12.08 5.20 -1.84
C SER A 613 11.06 4.08 -1.69
N LEU A 614 10.75 3.66 -0.45
CA LEU A 614 9.61 2.78 -0.16
C LEU A 614 8.27 3.41 -0.60
N THR A 615 8.13 4.72 -0.47
CA THR A 615 6.90 5.42 -0.89
C THR A 615 6.67 5.33 -2.39
N ALA A 616 7.76 5.35 -3.16
CA ALA A 616 7.68 5.25 -4.61
C ALA A 616 7.42 3.81 -5.05
N ALA A 617 7.93 2.82 -4.31
CA ALA A 617 7.58 1.42 -4.53
C ALA A 617 6.08 1.18 -4.32
N ALA A 618 5.51 1.73 -3.23
CA ALA A 618 4.08 1.63 -2.96
C ALA A 618 3.22 2.39 -4.00
N ALA A 619 3.65 3.58 -4.44
CA ALA A 619 2.99 4.29 -5.53
C ALA A 619 3.06 3.52 -6.86
N ALA A 620 4.20 2.89 -7.18
CA ALA A 620 4.33 2.00 -8.32
C ALA A 620 3.39 0.79 -8.21
N ALA A 621 3.23 0.24 -7.00
CA ALA A 621 2.34 -0.89 -6.74
C ALA A 621 0.86 -0.54 -6.99
N LEU A 622 0.41 0.65 -6.58
CA LEU A 622 -0.94 1.14 -6.88
C LEU A 622 -1.13 1.37 -8.38
N ALA A 623 -0.16 2.03 -9.05
CA ALA A 623 -0.23 2.23 -10.50
C ALA A 623 -0.23 0.89 -11.25
N PHE A 624 0.57 -0.09 -10.81
CA PHE A 624 0.61 -1.41 -11.43
C PHE A 624 -0.67 -2.22 -11.17
N ALA A 625 -1.34 -2.02 -10.03
CA ALA A 625 -2.67 -2.59 -9.80
C ALA A 625 -3.71 -2.05 -10.80
N VAL A 626 -3.69 -0.75 -11.10
CA VAL A 626 -4.54 -0.16 -12.15
C VAL A 626 -4.21 -0.75 -13.53
N VAL A 627 -2.92 -0.89 -13.85
CA VAL A 627 -2.47 -1.53 -15.10
C VAL A 627 -2.99 -2.96 -15.21
N ALA A 628 -2.82 -3.76 -14.16
CA ALA A 628 -3.22 -5.17 -14.15
C ALA A 628 -4.75 -5.35 -14.12
N ALA A 629 -5.50 -4.45 -13.48
CA ALA A 629 -6.96 -4.47 -13.48
C ALA A 629 -7.54 -4.12 -14.86
N GLY A 630 -6.99 -3.09 -15.52
CA GLY A 630 -7.44 -2.67 -16.85
C GLY A 630 -6.99 -3.62 -17.97
N ALA A 631 -5.83 -4.25 -17.81
CA ALA A 631 -5.30 -5.23 -18.75
C ALA A 631 -4.64 -6.40 -18.00
N PRO A 632 -5.41 -7.43 -17.58
CA PRO A 632 -4.88 -8.59 -16.84
C PRO A 632 -3.73 -9.30 -17.54
N VAL A 633 -3.70 -9.22 -18.87
CA VAL A 633 -2.64 -9.76 -19.73
C VAL A 633 -1.25 -9.18 -19.41
N LEU A 634 -1.17 -8.00 -18.79
CA LEU A 634 0.08 -7.36 -18.39
C LEU A 634 0.66 -7.92 -17.07
N LEU A 635 -0.07 -8.74 -16.32
CA LEU A 635 0.40 -9.27 -15.04
C LEU A 635 1.70 -10.08 -15.20
N VAL A 636 1.71 -11.05 -16.11
CA VAL A 636 2.86 -11.94 -16.35
C VAL A 636 4.05 -11.19 -16.96
N PRO A 637 3.93 -10.50 -18.11
CA PRO A 637 5.06 -9.77 -18.70
C PRO A 637 5.52 -8.60 -17.81
N GLY A 638 4.62 -7.96 -17.06
CA GLY A 638 4.97 -6.95 -16.06
C GLY A 638 5.78 -7.53 -14.89
N ALA A 639 5.41 -8.71 -14.39
CA ALA A 639 6.18 -9.43 -13.38
C ALA A 639 7.56 -9.85 -13.88
N LEU A 640 7.67 -10.32 -15.13
CA LEU A 640 8.96 -10.62 -15.76
C LEU A 640 9.83 -9.37 -15.91
N ALA A 641 9.26 -8.23 -16.32
CA ALA A 641 9.98 -6.96 -16.39
C ALA A 641 10.50 -6.51 -15.01
N LEU A 642 9.68 -6.62 -13.96
CA LEU A 642 10.08 -6.31 -12.58
C LEU A 642 11.13 -7.30 -12.06
N LEU A 643 11.07 -8.57 -12.44
CA LEU A 643 12.07 -9.58 -12.10
C LEU A 643 13.42 -9.24 -12.75
N VAL A 644 13.45 -8.91 -14.04
CA VAL A 644 14.67 -8.47 -14.75
C VAL A 644 15.29 -7.26 -14.04
N LEU A 645 14.47 -6.28 -13.65
CA LEU A 645 14.92 -5.11 -12.88
C LEU A 645 15.46 -5.51 -11.50
N ALA A 646 14.81 -6.45 -10.80
CA ALA A 646 15.23 -6.95 -9.49
C ALA A 646 16.56 -7.69 -9.54
N LEU A 647 16.81 -8.44 -10.62
CA LEU A 647 18.10 -9.09 -10.90
C LEU A 647 19.20 -8.06 -11.21
N CYS A 648 18.86 -6.97 -11.92
CA CYS A 648 19.82 -5.91 -12.22
C CYS A 648 20.16 -5.04 -11.01
N VAL A 649 19.27 -4.94 -10.02
CA VAL A 649 19.46 -4.09 -8.83
C VAL A 649 19.14 -4.87 -7.53
N PRO A 650 20.06 -5.75 -7.08
CA PRO A 650 19.79 -6.70 -6.00
C PRO A 650 19.48 -6.02 -4.66
N ARG A 651 20.06 -4.84 -4.41
CA ARG A 651 19.79 -4.02 -3.20
C ARG A 651 18.34 -3.54 -3.09
N SER A 652 17.58 -3.58 -4.18
CA SER A 652 16.19 -3.10 -4.24
C SER A 652 15.19 -4.19 -4.57
N ARG A 653 15.61 -5.46 -4.68
CA ARG A 653 14.78 -6.59 -5.14
C ARG A 653 13.46 -6.73 -4.37
N ALA A 654 13.50 -6.63 -3.04
CA ALA A 654 12.31 -6.76 -2.21
C ALA A 654 11.27 -5.67 -2.52
N ARG A 655 11.72 -4.41 -2.72
CA ARG A 655 10.85 -3.29 -3.05
C ARG A 655 10.21 -3.44 -4.42
N LEU A 656 10.95 -4.00 -5.38
CA LEU A 656 10.45 -4.26 -6.74
C LEU A 656 9.43 -5.40 -6.75
N LEU A 657 9.69 -6.48 -6.03
CA LEU A 657 8.74 -7.59 -5.93
C LEU A 657 7.46 -7.21 -5.19
N LEU A 658 7.54 -6.29 -4.21
CA LEU A 658 6.36 -5.75 -3.52
C LEU A 658 5.42 -4.95 -4.44
N VAL A 659 5.87 -4.49 -5.61
CA VAL A 659 5.02 -3.81 -6.61
C VAL A 659 3.91 -4.75 -7.13
N LEU A 660 4.15 -6.06 -7.13
CA LEU A 660 3.20 -7.06 -7.63
C LEU A 660 2.06 -7.35 -6.66
N VAL A 661 2.25 -7.11 -5.36
CA VAL A 661 1.33 -7.61 -4.31
C VAL A 661 -0.09 -7.07 -4.49
N PRO A 662 -0.33 -5.76 -4.70
CA PRO A 662 -1.69 -5.26 -4.90
C PRO A 662 -2.35 -5.80 -6.17
N ALA A 663 -1.60 -5.95 -7.26
CA ALA A 663 -2.13 -6.51 -8.51
C ALA A 663 -2.53 -7.99 -8.36
N LEU A 664 -1.71 -8.80 -7.66
CA LEU A 664 -2.02 -10.22 -7.40
C LEU A 664 -3.25 -10.39 -6.50
N VAL A 665 -3.41 -9.53 -5.50
CA VAL A 665 -4.58 -9.55 -4.59
C VAL A 665 -5.81 -8.91 -5.22
N LEU A 666 -5.64 -8.07 -6.24
CA LEU A 666 -6.78 -7.56 -7.00
C LEU A 666 -7.29 -8.62 -7.99
N LEU A 667 -6.38 -9.23 -8.76
CA LEU A 667 -6.71 -10.25 -9.77
C LEU A 667 -6.94 -11.65 -9.20
N GLY A 668 -6.72 -11.90 -7.91
CA GLY A 668 -6.78 -13.27 -7.38
C GLY A 668 -8.09 -14.03 -7.63
N PRO A 669 -9.30 -13.45 -7.66
CA PRO A 669 -10.51 -14.20 -8.04
C PRO A 669 -10.43 -14.69 -9.49
N THR A 670 -9.91 -13.86 -10.40
CA THR A 670 -9.68 -14.25 -11.80
C THR A 670 -8.57 -15.29 -11.93
N LEU A 671 -7.50 -15.22 -11.13
CA LEU A 671 -6.42 -16.22 -11.13
C LEU A 671 -6.90 -17.56 -10.57
N VAL A 672 -7.72 -17.54 -9.52
CA VAL A 672 -8.34 -18.73 -8.94
C VAL A 672 -9.30 -19.35 -9.96
N GLU A 673 -10.13 -18.56 -10.64
CA GLU A 673 -11.03 -19.06 -11.68
C GLU A 673 -10.26 -19.61 -12.89
N ALA A 674 -9.22 -18.91 -13.36
CA ALA A 674 -8.37 -19.37 -14.46
C ALA A 674 -7.69 -20.70 -14.10
N SER A 675 -7.16 -20.83 -12.89
CA SER A 675 -6.50 -22.07 -12.43
C SER A 675 -7.48 -23.23 -12.25
N ARG A 676 -8.70 -22.98 -11.77
CA ARG A 676 -9.78 -23.99 -11.68
C ARG A 676 -10.16 -24.55 -13.05
N ARG A 677 -10.12 -23.72 -14.10
CA ARG A 677 -10.39 -24.11 -15.50
C ARG A 677 -9.21 -24.79 -16.20
N GLY A 678 -8.06 -24.98 -15.54
CA GLY A 678 -6.86 -25.58 -16.12
C GLY A 678 -6.18 -24.72 -17.18
N VAL A 679 -5.44 -25.34 -18.11
CA VAL A 679 -4.65 -24.63 -19.14
C VAL A 679 -5.51 -23.70 -20.02
N PRO A 680 -6.70 -24.11 -20.53
CA PRO A 680 -7.56 -23.22 -21.29
C PRO A 680 -8.06 -22.01 -20.49
N GLY A 681 -8.16 -22.15 -19.16
CA GLY A 681 -8.59 -21.10 -18.24
C GLY A 681 -7.73 -19.83 -18.28
N TRP A 682 -6.46 -19.94 -18.66
CA TRP A 682 -5.56 -18.78 -18.77
C TRP A 682 -5.98 -17.79 -19.87
N ARG A 683 -6.89 -18.17 -20.80
CA ARG A 683 -7.51 -17.19 -21.72
C ARG A 683 -8.21 -16.06 -21.00
N LEU A 684 -8.64 -16.28 -19.75
CA LEU A 684 -9.27 -15.27 -18.92
C LEU A 684 -8.36 -14.07 -18.65
N LEU A 685 -7.04 -14.27 -18.55
CA LEU A 685 -6.11 -13.14 -18.40
C LEU A 685 -5.89 -12.39 -19.72
N VAL A 686 -6.13 -13.05 -20.85
CA VAL A 686 -5.99 -12.46 -22.18
C VAL A 686 -7.24 -11.68 -22.56
N ALA A 687 -8.40 -12.17 -22.15
CA ALA A 687 -9.65 -11.44 -22.23
C ALA A 687 -9.56 -10.16 -21.38
N GLY A 688 -9.69 -9.01 -22.02
CA GLY A 688 -9.78 -7.73 -21.35
C GLY A 688 -11.20 -7.49 -20.80
N PRO A 689 -11.36 -6.53 -19.87
CA PRO A 689 -12.67 -6.11 -19.41
C PRO A 689 -13.46 -5.44 -20.54
N GLY A 690 -14.77 -5.68 -20.58
CA GLY A 690 -15.71 -5.20 -21.61
C GLY A 690 -16.05 -6.23 -22.68
N LEU A 691 -16.64 -5.77 -23.79
CA LEU A 691 -17.07 -6.64 -24.88
C LEU A 691 -15.88 -7.16 -25.70
N PRO A 692 -15.85 -8.46 -26.04
CA PRO A 692 -14.90 -8.97 -27.01
C PRO A 692 -15.22 -8.36 -28.38
N VAL A 693 -14.22 -7.77 -29.03
CA VAL A 693 -14.37 -7.19 -30.36
C VAL A 693 -13.56 -8.00 -31.36
N ALA A 694 -14.21 -8.47 -32.41
CA ALA A 694 -13.59 -9.19 -33.50
C ALA A 694 -12.80 -8.23 -34.40
N GLY A 695 -11.61 -8.66 -34.83
CA GLY A 695 -10.73 -7.86 -35.67
C GLY A 695 -9.65 -8.72 -36.31
N THR A 696 -9.05 -8.22 -37.38
CA THR A 696 -7.96 -8.91 -38.09
C THR A 696 -6.66 -8.80 -37.29
N PRO A 697 -5.96 -9.91 -37.02
CA PRO A 697 -4.69 -9.86 -36.30
C PRO A 697 -3.62 -9.19 -37.18
N THR A 698 -2.94 -8.19 -36.62
CA THR A 698 -1.81 -7.49 -37.27
C THR A 698 -0.63 -8.39 -37.58
N THR A 699 0.10 -8.05 -38.63
CA THR A 699 1.36 -8.69 -39.03
C THR A 699 2.46 -8.53 -37.96
N PRO A 700 3.53 -9.35 -37.99
CA PRO A 700 4.67 -9.18 -37.08
C PRO A 700 5.36 -7.81 -37.20
N VAL A 701 5.43 -7.22 -38.40
CA VAL A 701 6.09 -5.92 -38.64
C VAL A 701 5.28 -4.78 -38.03
N GLU A 702 3.96 -4.78 -38.23
CA GLU A 702 3.05 -3.80 -37.61
C GLU A 702 3.15 -3.84 -36.07
N ARG A 703 3.20 -5.04 -35.48
CA ARG A 703 3.38 -5.22 -34.03
C ARG A 703 4.74 -4.73 -33.54
N LEU A 704 5.82 -4.98 -34.28
CA LEU A 704 7.15 -4.44 -33.95
C LEU A 704 7.14 -2.91 -33.89
N LEU A 705 6.32 -2.28 -34.73
CA LEU A 705 6.16 -0.83 -34.84
C LEU A 705 5.05 -0.27 -33.92
N GLY A 706 4.42 -1.12 -33.10
CA GLY A 706 3.48 -0.71 -32.06
C GLY A 706 2.02 -0.57 -32.49
N LEU A 707 1.64 -1.10 -33.66
CA LEU A 707 0.27 -1.15 -34.14
C LEU A 707 -0.46 -2.40 -33.62
N PRO A 708 -1.54 -2.24 -32.83
CA PRO A 708 -2.28 -3.36 -32.23
C PRO A 708 -3.39 -3.96 -33.11
N ALA A 709 -3.85 -3.20 -34.10
CA ALA A 709 -4.93 -3.51 -35.03
C ALA A 709 -4.76 -2.71 -36.32
N ASP A 710 -5.69 -2.90 -37.25
CA ASP A 710 -5.76 -2.10 -38.46
C ASP A 710 -5.81 -0.60 -38.10
N ALA A 711 -4.92 0.16 -38.74
CA ALA A 711 -4.74 1.59 -38.55
C ALA A 711 -5.19 2.38 -39.78
N SER A 712 -5.92 1.77 -40.71
CA SER A 712 -6.53 2.43 -41.86
C SER A 712 -7.39 3.65 -41.46
N ALA A 713 -8.15 3.52 -40.38
CA ALA A 713 -8.93 4.61 -39.78
C ALA A 713 -8.07 5.78 -39.26
N LEU A 714 -6.74 5.60 -39.17
CA LEU A 714 -5.76 6.59 -38.72
C LEU A 714 -4.97 7.24 -39.89
N VAL A 715 -5.32 6.94 -41.14
CA VAL A 715 -4.69 7.50 -42.34
C VAL A 715 -5.53 8.67 -42.89
N PRO A 716 -5.11 9.93 -42.71
CA PRO A 716 -5.85 11.07 -43.23
C PRO A 716 -6.07 10.99 -44.73
N SER A 717 -7.19 11.51 -45.23
CA SER A 717 -7.54 11.51 -46.66
C SER A 717 -6.47 12.15 -47.56
N TRP A 718 -5.74 13.15 -47.06
CA TRP A 718 -4.62 13.77 -47.79
C TRP A 718 -3.34 12.92 -47.79
N ALA A 719 -3.20 11.96 -46.87
CA ALA A 719 -2.05 11.08 -46.73
C ALA A 719 -2.22 9.74 -47.49
N GLN A 720 -3.31 9.59 -48.23
CA GLN A 720 -3.61 8.39 -49.04
C GLN A 720 -2.47 7.94 -49.96
N PRO A 721 -1.69 8.83 -50.62
CA PRO A 721 -0.54 8.40 -51.42
C PRO A 721 0.54 7.62 -50.66
N VAL A 722 0.55 7.72 -49.33
CA VAL A 722 1.50 7.05 -48.43
C VAL A 722 0.77 6.22 -47.36
N ALA A 723 -0.47 5.77 -47.63
CA ALA A 723 -1.33 5.09 -46.68
C ALA A 723 -0.68 3.87 -46.02
N ASP A 724 0.10 3.08 -46.78
CA ASP A 724 0.76 1.87 -46.26
C ASP A 724 1.90 2.19 -45.28
N VAL A 725 2.56 3.34 -45.43
CA VAL A 725 3.73 3.72 -44.64
C VAL A 725 3.34 4.65 -43.48
N TRP A 726 2.26 5.42 -43.63
CA TRP A 726 1.82 6.40 -42.65
C TRP A 726 1.65 5.82 -41.22
N PRO A 727 0.98 4.67 -41.01
CA PRO A 727 0.87 4.00 -39.71
C PRO A 727 2.20 3.60 -39.09
N LEU A 728 3.24 3.44 -39.91
CA LEU A 728 4.55 2.92 -39.50
C LEU A 728 5.50 4.03 -39.04
N LEU A 729 5.22 5.30 -39.38
CA LEU A 729 6.15 6.43 -39.18
C LEU A 729 6.52 6.66 -37.71
N ALA A 730 5.52 6.73 -36.83
CA ALA A 730 5.74 7.02 -35.40
C ALA A 730 6.50 5.89 -34.70
N GLY A 731 6.11 4.63 -34.95
CA GLY A 731 6.78 3.45 -34.43
C GLY A 731 8.22 3.32 -34.95
N GLY A 732 8.41 3.53 -36.25
CA GLY A 732 9.71 3.46 -36.91
C GLY A 732 10.70 4.47 -36.33
N ALA A 733 10.26 5.71 -36.07
CA ALA A 733 11.09 6.73 -35.43
C ALA A 733 11.56 6.31 -34.02
N VAL A 734 10.67 5.72 -33.21
CA VAL A 734 11.02 5.25 -31.85
C VAL A 734 12.00 4.06 -31.91
N VAL A 735 11.76 3.08 -32.79
CA VAL A 735 12.65 1.93 -32.98
C VAL A 735 14.04 2.38 -33.44
N LEU A 736 14.10 3.30 -34.42
CA LEU A 736 15.37 3.86 -34.91
C LEU A 736 16.17 4.51 -33.77
N LEU A 737 15.54 5.36 -32.95
CA LEU A 737 16.20 6.00 -31.81
C LEU A 737 16.63 4.99 -30.73
N ALA A 738 15.82 3.96 -30.46
CA ALA A 738 16.17 2.90 -29.53
C ALA A 738 17.37 2.05 -30.02
N LEU A 739 17.48 1.84 -31.33
CA LEU A 739 18.63 1.17 -31.95
C LEU A 739 19.89 2.03 -31.84
N LEU A 740 19.79 3.32 -32.17
CA LEU A 740 20.90 4.27 -31.99
C LEU A 740 21.34 4.39 -30.52
N ALA A 741 20.42 4.19 -29.56
CA ALA A 741 20.73 4.16 -28.14
C ALA A 741 21.65 2.99 -27.73
N LEU A 742 21.68 1.88 -28.48
CA LEU A 742 22.60 0.75 -28.20
C LEU A 742 24.07 1.11 -28.45
N LEU A 743 24.33 2.12 -29.29
CA LEU A 743 25.67 2.63 -29.58
C LEU A 743 26.22 3.51 -28.43
N ARG A 744 25.47 3.67 -27.33
CA ARG A 744 25.86 4.49 -26.17
C ARG A 744 26.90 3.78 -25.30
N GLY A 745 27.88 4.54 -24.79
CA GLY A 745 28.94 4.04 -23.92
C GLY A 745 28.48 3.47 -22.55
N ALA A 746 29.45 2.90 -21.82
CA ALA A 746 29.26 2.14 -20.58
C ALA A 746 28.25 2.68 -19.54
N PRO A 747 28.16 3.99 -19.21
CA PRO A 747 27.30 4.45 -18.13
C PRO A 747 25.79 4.32 -18.39
N ALA A 748 25.34 4.25 -19.65
CA ALA A 748 23.93 4.12 -20.01
C ALA A 748 23.57 2.72 -20.56
N ALA A 749 24.57 1.95 -20.98
CA ALA A 749 24.38 0.69 -21.70
C ALA A 749 23.52 -0.33 -20.94
N ARG A 750 23.70 -0.47 -19.63
CA ARG A 750 22.91 -1.43 -18.82
C ARG A 750 21.43 -1.07 -18.81
N ALA A 751 21.09 0.20 -18.60
CA ALA A 751 19.70 0.66 -18.55
C ALA A 751 19.03 0.59 -19.93
N VAL A 752 19.76 0.90 -21.00
CA VAL A 752 19.28 0.74 -22.39
C VAL A 752 18.99 -0.74 -22.69
N ARG A 753 19.88 -1.67 -22.32
CA ARG A 753 19.66 -3.12 -22.50
C ARG A 753 18.45 -3.62 -21.73
N VAL A 754 18.24 -3.15 -20.49
CA VAL A 754 17.03 -3.49 -19.74
C VAL A 754 15.78 -2.99 -20.46
N GLY A 755 15.79 -1.78 -21.02
CA GLY A 755 14.71 -1.27 -21.87
C GLY A 755 14.40 -2.17 -23.06
N TRP A 756 15.44 -2.67 -23.75
CA TRP A 756 15.30 -3.64 -24.84
C TRP A 756 14.76 -5.01 -24.39
N VAL A 757 15.17 -5.51 -23.22
CA VAL A 757 14.63 -6.76 -22.66
C VAL A 757 13.14 -6.59 -22.34
N VAL A 758 12.74 -5.47 -21.74
CA VAL A 758 11.32 -5.16 -21.50
C VAL A 758 10.56 -5.06 -22.82
N ALA A 759 11.15 -4.45 -23.84
CA ALA A 759 10.58 -4.38 -25.18
C ALA A 759 10.34 -5.77 -25.79
N ALA A 760 11.34 -6.65 -25.69
CA ALA A 760 11.27 -8.03 -26.18
C ALA A 760 10.20 -8.85 -25.43
N ILE A 761 10.08 -8.69 -24.10
CA ILE A 761 9.04 -9.35 -23.30
C ILE A 761 7.64 -8.91 -23.78
N GLY A 762 7.42 -7.60 -23.97
CA GLY A 762 6.16 -7.07 -24.47
C GLY A 762 5.81 -7.57 -25.87
N LEU A 763 6.78 -7.56 -26.80
CA LEU A 763 6.58 -8.00 -28.18
C LEU A 763 6.35 -9.51 -28.29
N ALA A 764 7.08 -10.32 -27.52
CA ALA A 764 6.89 -11.77 -27.48
C ALA A 764 5.50 -12.13 -26.93
N ALA A 765 5.08 -11.46 -25.85
CA ALA A 765 3.74 -11.64 -25.29
C ALA A 765 2.65 -11.20 -26.29
N ALA A 766 2.80 -10.04 -26.94
CA ALA A 766 1.88 -9.58 -27.98
C ALA A 766 1.78 -10.58 -29.14
N THR A 767 2.90 -11.22 -29.48
CA THR A 767 2.94 -12.21 -30.57
C THR A 767 2.12 -13.46 -30.25
N LEU A 768 2.20 -13.93 -29.01
CA LEU A 768 1.44 -15.07 -28.51
C LEU A 768 -0.05 -14.73 -28.36
N VAL A 769 -0.36 -13.60 -27.74
CA VAL A 769 -1.73 -13.17 -27.41
C VAL A 769 -2.60 -12.93 -28.63
N ALA A 770 -2.02 -12.43 -29.73
CA ALA A 770 -2.73 -12.23 -30.99
C ALA A 770 -3.35 -13.51 -31.57
N ARG A 771 -2.97 -14.70 -31.09
CA ARG A 771 -3.47 -16.00 -31.55
C ARG A 771 -4.46 -16.65 -30.58
N ILE A 772 -4.74 -16.02 -29.44
CA ILE A 772 -5.60 -16.59 -28.40
C ILE A 772 -7.03 -16.06 -28.59
N PRO A 773 -8.02 -16.92 -28.85
CA PRO A 773 -9.42 -16.51 -28.90
C PRO A 773 -9.93 -16.20 -27.48
N VAL A 774 -10.65 -15.10 -27.35
CA VAL A 774 -11.14 -14.54 -26.08
C VAL A 774 -12.66 -14.39 -26.01
N GLY A 775 -13.35 -14.42 -27.14
CA GLY A 775 -14.81 -14.40 -27.18
C GLY A 775 -15.33 -14.52 -28.61
N VAL A 776 -16.62 -14.26 -28.78
CA VAL A 776 -17.30 -14.24 -30.09
C VAL A 776 -18.10 -12.94 -30.17
N GLN A 777 -18.06 -12.30 -31.34
CA GLN A 777 -18.89 -11.15 -31.68
C GLN A 777 -19.54 -11.44 -33.03
N ASP A 778 -20.88 -11.39 -33.10
CA ASP A 778 -21.66 -11.59 -34.33
C ASP A 778 -21.26 -12.87 -35.10
N GLY A 779 -21.05 -13.98 -34.37
CA GLY A 779 -20.62 -15.27 -34.93
C GLY A 779 -19.14 -15.34 -35.33
N VAL A 780 -18.38 -14.24 -35.23
CA VAL A 780 -16.95 -14.18 -35.53
C VAL A 780 -16.12 -14.27 -34.24
N THR A 781 -15.10 -15.14 -34.26
CA THR A 781 -14.18 -15.29 -33.12
C THR A 781 -13.35 -14.02 -32.91
N ALA A 782 -13.41 -13.47 -31.71
CA ALA A 782 -12.57 -12.36 -31.27
C ALA A 782 -11.27 -12.87 -30.64
N TYR A 783 -10.14 -12.26 -31.02
CA TYR A 783 -8.80 -12.61 -30.53
C TYR A 783 -8.28 -11.59 -29.50
N GLY A 784 -7.29 -12.01 -28.71
CA GLY A 784 -6.68 -11.18 -27.67
C GLY A 784 -6.11 -9.86 -28.20
N TRP A 785 -6.57 -8.75 -27.61
CA TRP A 785 -6.11 -7.41 -27.98
C TRP A 785 -4.64 -7.17 -27.55
N THR A 786 -3.78 -6.81 -28.50
CA THR A 786 -2.33 -6.69 -28.25
C THR A 786 -1.88 -5.34 -27.71
N GLY A 787 -2.73 -4.30 -27.75
CA GLY A 787 -2.38 -2.92 -27.39
C GLY A 787 -1.67 -2.71 -26.05
N PRO A 788 -2.12 -3.31 -24.93
CA PRO A 788 -1.43 -3.20 -23.65
C PRO A 788 0.01 -3.75 -23.70
N LEU A 789 0.23 -4.85 -24.42
CA LEU A 789 1.53 -5.51 -24.56
C LEU A 789 2.46 -4.72 -25.47
N LEU A 790 1.92 -4.13 -26.54
CA LEU A 790 2.65 -3.18 -27.39
C LEU A 790 2.96 -1.87 -26.67
N SER A 791 2.11 -1.45 -25.74
CA SER A 791 2.40 -0.33 -24.84
C SER A 791 3.59 -0.65 -23.94
N LEU A 792 3.64 -1.85 -23.35
CA LEU A 792 4.83 -2.30 -22.60
C LEU A 792 6.07 -2.37 -23.49
N ALA A 793 5.93 -2.83 -24.74
CA ALA A 793 7.04 -2.89 -25.69
C ALA A 793 7.57 -1.49 -26.03
N GLY A 794 6.66 -0.58 -26.41
CA GLY A 794 6.93 0.82 -26.70
C GLY A 794 7.51 1.57 -25.51
N LEU A 795 7.10 1.25 -24.28
CA LEU A 795 7.66 1.81 -23.05
C LEU A 795 9.15 1.45 -22.88
N GLY A 796 9.51 0.19 -23.17
CA GLY A 796 10.90 -0.27 -23.16
C GLY A 796 11.76 0.44 -24.21
N LEU A 797 11.26 0.54 -25.45
CA LEU A 797 11.92 1.23 -26.56
C LEU A 797 12.05 2.74 -26.31
N LEU A 798 10.98 3.39 -25.83
CA LEU A 798 10.97 4.81 -25.51
C LEU A 798 11.92 5.11 -24.34
N THR A 799 12.00 4.24 -23.33
CA THR A 799 12.96 4.37 -22.24
C THR A 799 14.40 4.29 -22.77
N ALA A 800 14.68 3.34 -23.67
CA ALA A 800 15.98 3.24 -24.33
C ALA A 800 16.31 4.49 -25.16
N ALA A 801 15.35 5.01 -25.94
CA ALA A 801 15.50 6.22 -26.73
C ALA A 801 15.75 7.47 -25.86
N VAL A 802 15.02 7.66 -24.76
CA VAL A 802 15.20 8.80 -23.84
C VAL A 802 16.57 8.75 -23.16
N LEU A 803 16.99 7.59 -22.66
CA LEU A 803 18.34 7.40 -22.10
C LEU A 803 19.42 7.59 -23.17
N GLY A 804 19.12 7.16 -24.39
CA GLY A 804 19.90 7.35 -25.60
C GLY A 804 19.85 8.76 -26.19
N ALA A 805 19.05 9.69 -25.66
CA ALA A 805 19.06 11.10 -26.03
C ALA A 805 19.70 11.97 -24.94
N ASP A 806 19.86 11.44 -23.73
CA ASP A 806 20.40 12.17 -22.58
C ASP A 806 21.81 12.74 -22.86
N ARG A 807 22.02 14.01 -22.49
CA ARG A 807 23.26 14.79 -22.68
C ARG A 807 23.85 14.78 -24.10
N LEU A 808 23.03 14.56 -25.14
CA LEU A 808 23.50 14.54 -26.53
C LEU A 808 24.13 15.89 -26.94
N GLN A 809 23.51 17.01 -26.57
CA GLN A 809 24.01 18.36 -26.87
C GLN A 809 25.42 18.62 -26.29
N VAL A 810 25.64 18.28 -25.02
CA VAL A 810 26.95 18.48 -24.35
C VAL A 810 28.05 17.68 -25.05
N ARG A 811 27.76 16.45 -25.52
CA ARG A 811 28.75 15.62 -26.21
C ARG A 811 29.06 16.12 -27.61
N LEU A 812 28.04 16.59 -28.35
CA LEU A 812 28.22 17.15 -29.68
C LEU A 812 29.08 18.43 -29.62
N ALA A 813 28.92 19.23 -28.56
CA ALA A 813 29.74 20.42 -28.33
C ALA A 813 31.23 20.11 -28.11
N HIS A 814 31.58 18.90 -27.66
CA HIS A 814 32.97 18.46 -27.48
C HIS A 814 33.55 17.75 -28.73
N GLN A 815 32.80 17.60 -29.82
CA GLN A 815 33.28 17.00 -31.08
C GLN A 815 33.49 18.05 -32.16
N SER A 816 34.52 17.89 -32.99
CA SER A 816 34.72 18.73 -34.17
C SER A 816 33.58 18.55 -35.18
N PHE A 817 33.29 19.61 -35.94
CA PHE A 817 32.25 19.62 -36.97
C PHE A 817 32.53 18.55 -38.05
N GLY A 818 31.57 17.66 -38.31
CA GLY A 818 31.71 16.55 -39.26
C GLY A 818 30.36 15.88 -39.58
N TRP A 819 30.33 14.86 -40.44
CA TRP A 819 29.10 14.23 -40.99
C TRP A 819 28.08 13.73 -39.96
N ARG A 820 28.52 13.49 -38.72
CA ARG A 820 27.67 13.05 -37.61
C ARG A 820 26.68 14.14 -37.16
N GLN A 821 27.05 15.41 -37.26
CA GLN A 821 26.19 16.52 -36.86
C GLN A 821 24.97 16.70 -37.78
N PRO A 822 25.09 16.73 -39.13
CA PRO A 822 23.93 16.79 -40.01
C PRO A 822 23.07 15.52 -39.94
N LEU A 823 23.68 14.34 -39.76
CA LEU A 823 22.90 13.11 -39.53
C LEU A 823 22.05 13.19 -38.26
N VAL A 824 22.63 13.65 -37.14
CA VAL A 824 21.88 13.84 -35.89
C VAL A 824 20.78 14.89 -36.05
N ALA A 825 21.03 15.97 -36.79
CA ALA A 825 20.00 16.96 -37.10
C ALA A 825 18.84 16.33 -37.89
N LEU A 826 19.13 15.57 -38.96
CA LEU A 826 18.12 14.86 -39.75
C LEU A 826 17.30 13.88 -38.90
N VAL A 827 17.98 13.04 -38.10
CA VAL A 827 17.32 12.09 -37.19
C VAL A 827 16.44 12.84 -36.17
N THR A 828 16.88 13.99 -35.68
CA THR A 828 16.10 14.81 -34.74
C THR A 828 14.86 15.39 -35.41
N VAL A 829 14.97 15.87 -36.66
CA VAL A 829 13.82 16.37 -37.44
C VAL A 829 12.80 15.25 -37.64
N VAL A 830 13.23 14.07 -38.09
CA VAL A 830 12.34 12.91 -38.26
C VAL A 830 11.70 12.49 -36.94
N ALA A 831 12.49 12.43 -35.86
CA ALA A 831 12.02 12.06 -34.53
C ALA A 831 10.96 13.00 -33.95
N VAL A 832 10.97 14.27 -34.34
CA VAL A 832 9.98 15.27 -33.90
C VAL A 832 8.79 15.34 -34.87
N ALA A 833 9.07 15.37 -36.18
CA ALA A 833 8.03 15.52 -37.20
C ALA A 833 7.10 14.30 -37.26
N ALA A 834 7.63 13.07 -37.17
CA ALA A 834 6.80 11.87 -37.32
C ALA A 834 5.73 11.73 -36.21
N PRO A 835 6.04 11.85 -34.90
CA PRO A 835 5.01 11.78 -33.85
C PRO A 835 4.02 12.95 -33.88
N VAL A 836 4.48 14.15 -34.26
CA VAL A 836 3.61 15.34 -34.36
C VAL A 836 2.65 15.20 -35.54
N ALA A 837 3.14 14.78 -36.70
CA ALA A 837 2.32 14.53 -37.88
C ALA A 837 1.32 13.41 -37.62
N TRP A 838 1.73 12.33 -36.94
CA TRP A 838 0.87 11.24 -36.53
C TRP A 838 -0.26 11.68 -35.60
N LEU A 839 0.06 12.37 -34.50
CA LEU A 839 -0.94 12.87 -33.55
C LEU A 839 -1.86 13.90 -34.21
N GLY A 840 -1.31 14.78 -35.06
CA GLY A 840 -2.07 15.73 -35.85
C GLY A 840 -3.06 15.06 -36.81
N GLY A 841 -2.60 14.02 -37.52
CA GLY A 841 -3.45 13.22 -38.41
C GLY A 841 -4.62 12.58 -37.67
N TRP A 842 -4.35 11.95 -36.53
CA TRP A 842 -5.42 11.42 -35.66
C TRP A 842 -6.38 12.51 -35.19
N THR A 843 -5.89 13.67 -34.71
CA THR A 843 -6.79 14.74 -34.26
C THR A 843 -7.72 15.24 -35.35
N TRP A 844 -7.23 15.28 -36.59
CA TRP A 844 -8.01 15.69 -37.74
C TRP A 844 -9.12 14.68 -38.04
N GLN A 845 -8.81 13.39 -38.06
CA GLN A 845 -9.80 12.34 -38.33
C GLN A 845 -10.77 12.10 -37.18
N ALA A 846 -10.32 12.25 -35.94
CA ALA A 846 -11.18 12.17 -34.77
C ALA A 846 -12.24 13.27 -34.79
N ARG A 847 -11.83 14.48 -35.20
CA ARG A 847 -12.76 15.62 -35.38
C ARG A 847 -13.81 15.35 -36.47
N THR A 848 -13.46 14.63 -37.54
CA THR A 848 -14.40 14.28 -38.61
C THR A 848 -15.21 13.01 -38.31
N GLY A 849 -14.95 12.33 -37.19
CA GLY A 849 -15.63 11.10 -36.77
C GLY A 849 -15.10 9.81 -37.40
N GLU A 850 -14.08 9.88 -38.26
CA GLU A 850 -13.55 8.72 -38.99
C GLU A 850 -12.63 7.83 -38.13
N ALA A 851 -11.87 8.43 -37.21
CA ALA A 851 -10.90 7.71 -36.37
C ALA A 851 -11.44 7.27 -35.00
N VAL A 852 -12.64 7.72 -34.62
CA VAL A 852 -13.21 7.50 -33.28
C VAL A 852 -14.61 6.90 -33.44
N ALA A 853 -14.73 5.60 -33.17
CA ALA A 853 -16.00 4.88 -33.22
C ALA A 853 -16.86 5.09 -31.96
N LEU A 854 -16.34 5.80 -30.94
CA LEU A 854 -17.12 6.21 -29.77
C LEU A 854 -18.26 7.13 -30.17
N ARG A 855 -19.44 6.86 -29.60
CA ARG A 855 -20.64 7.66 -29.76
C ARG A 855 -21.14 8.10 -28.40
N ALA A 856 -21.72 9.28 -28.34
CA ALA A 856 -22.47 9.75 -27.20
C ALA A 856 -23.96 9.47 -27.47
N ILE A 857 -24.61 8.79 -26.53
CA ILE A 857 -26.06 8.56 -26.56
C ILE A 857 -26.72 9.31 -25.41
N ASP A 858 -27.68 10.18 -25.77
CA ASP A 858 -28.53 10.92 -24.83
C ASP A 858 -29.90 10.25 -24.65
N ASP A 859 -30.30 9.43 -25.63
CA ASP A 859 -31.54 8.68 -25.60
C ASP A 859 -31.38 7.42 -24.73
N ASP A 860 -32.40 7.14 -23.92
CA ASP A 860 -32.55 5.83 -23.30
C ASP A 860 -32.68 4.74 -24.38
N ILE A 861 -32.12 3.56 -24.15
CA ILE A 861 -32.18 2.42 -25.07
C ILE A 861 -33.55 1.74 -24.96
N VAL A 862 -34.05 1.60 -23.73
CA VAL A 862 -35.35 1.00 -23.42
C VAL A 862 -36.38 2.12 -23.20
N PRO A 863 -37.56 2.07 -23.85
CA PRO A 863 -38.63 3.04 -23.59
C PRO A 863 -39.02 3.12 -22.12
N ALA A 864 -39.52 4.28 -21.67
CA ALA A 864 -39.87 4.53 -20.28
C ALA A 864 -40.79 3.46 -19.66
N VAL A 865 -41.75 2.94 -20.44
CA VAL A 865 -42.67 1.89 -19.99
C VAL A 865 -41.94 0.58 -19.68
N GLY A 866 -40.97 0.17 -20.50
CA GLY A 866 -40.15 -1.01 -20.23
C GLY A 866 -39.20 -0.79 -19.05
N ARG A 867 -38.64 0.42 -18.90
CA ARG A 867 -37.80 0.77 -17.73
C ARG A 867 -38.60 0.76 -16.42
N GLN A 868 -39.87 1.17 -16.46
CA GLN A 868 -40.77 1.07 -15.32
C GLN A 868 -40.97 -0.39 -14.90
N SER A 869 -41.14 -1.32 -15.85
CA SER A 869 -41.19 -2.77 -15.56
C SER A 869 -39.88 -3.26 -14.92
N GLN A 870 -38.73 -2.88 -15.48
CA GLN A 870 -37.39 -3.28 -14.98
C GLN A 870 -37.06 -2.77 -13.57
N THR A 871 -37.54 -1.58 -13.22
CA THR A 871 -37.30 -0.94 -11.91
C THR A 871 -38.38 -1.28 -10.87
N SER A 872 -39.44 -1.97 -11.28
CA SER A 872 -40.47 -2.47 -10.37
C SER A 872 -39.91 -3.56 -9.43
N PRO A 873 -40.61 -3.87 -8.31
CA PRO A 873 -40.24 -4.98 -7.44
C PRO A 873 -40.20 -6.34 -8.16
N ASP A 874 -40.90 -6.48 -9.29
CA ASP A 874 -40.88 -7.72 -10.08
C ASP A 874 -39.54 -7.89 -10.81
N ALA A 875 -38.76 -6.83 -10.98
CA ALA A 875 -37.44 -6.82 -11.63
C ALA A 875 -37.43 -7.52 -12.99
N SER A 876 -38.49 -7.32 -13.77
CA SER A 876 -38.70 -7.92 -15.08
C SER A 876 -37.65 -7.47 -16.10
N ARG A 877 -37.49 -8.26 -17.16
CA ARG A 877 -36.52 -8.05 -18.23
C ARG A 877 -37.22 -7.62 -19.52
N VAL A 878 -36.44 -6.99 -20.38
CA VAL A 878 -36.85 -6.67 -21.75
C VAL A 878 -36.05 -7.55 -22.72
N LEU A 879 -36.75 -8.27 -23.60
CA LEU A 879 -36.13 -9.02 -24.69
C LEU A 879 -35.99 -8.11 -25.90
N ALA A 880 -34.75 -7.68 -26.20
CA ALA A 880 -34.47 -6.88 -27.39
C ALA A 880 -34.16 -7.79 -28.58
N LEU A 881 -34.84 -7.56 -29.71
CA LEU A 881 -34.67 -8.29 -30.97
C LEU A 881 -34.25 -7.32 -32.07
N ALA A 882 -33.10 -7.57 -32.69
CA ALA A 882 -32.58 -6.77 -33.79
C ALA A 882 -32.48 -7.64 -35.06
N ALA A 883 -33.24 -7.25 -36.09
CA ALA A 883 -33.21 -7.90 -37.40
C ALA A 883 -32.03 -7.37 -38.24
N ALA A 884 -31.18 -8.28 -38.72
CA ALA A 884 -30.17 -7.99 -39.73
C ALA A 884 -30.68 -8.38 -41.14
N PRO A 885 -30.21 -7.70 -42.20
CA PRO A 885 -30.51 -8.13 -43.57
C PRO A 885 -29.95 -9.55 -43.80
N ALA A 886 -30.77 -10.43 -44.39
CA ALA A 886 -30.42 -11.82 -44.62
C ALA A 886 -29.13 -11.97 -45.45
N GLY A 887 -28.11 -12.62 -44.89
CA GLY A 887 -27.05 -13.24 -45.68
C GLY A 887 -27.63 -14.42 -46.45
N SER A 888 -27.26 -14.57 -47.72
CA SER A 888 -27.79 -15.58 -48.64
C SER A 888 -27.93 -16.99 -48.01
N GLU A 889 -29.10 -17.59 -48.21
CA GLU A 889 -29.52 -18.99 -47.93
C GLU A 889 -30.11 -19.36 -46.55
N ARG A 890 -30.11 -18.50 -45.52
CA ARG A 890 -30.72 -18.84 -44.20
C ARG A 890 -31.55 -17.70 -43.57
N GLY A 891 -32.73 -17.41 -44.11
CA GLY A 891 -33.73 -16.52 -43.46
C GLY A 891 -33.20 -15.14 -43.01
N PRO A 892 -34.00 -14.33 -42.30
CA PRO A 892 -33.49 -13.14 -41.61
C PRO A 892 -32.67 -13.55 -40.37
N ASP A 893 -31.44 -13.06 -40.26
CA ASP A 893 -30.59 -13.27 -39.08
C ASP A 893 -31.07 -12.30 -37.99
N VAL A 894 -31.61 -12.83 -36.88
CA VAL A 894 -32.14 -12.01 -35.77
C VAL A 894 -31.24 -12.21 -34.56
N THR A 895 -30.64 -11.11 -34.10
CA THR A 895 -29.87 -11.09 -32.86
C THR A 895 -30.78 -10.72 -31.69
N TRP A 896 -30.49 -11.27 -30.51
CA TRP A 896 -31.30 -11.05 -29.32
C TRP A 896 -30.44 -10.69 -28.12
N GLN A 897 -31.01 -9.91 -27.19
CA GLN A 897 -30.42 -9.60 -25.90
C GLN A 897 -31.49 -9.55 -24.80
N LEU A 898 -31.18 -10.08 -23.62
CA LEU A 898 -32.01 -9.94 -22.43
C LEU A 898 -31.48 -8.77 -21.58
N LEU A 899 -32.28 -7.71 -21.50
CA LEU A 899 -31.92 -6.45 -20.84
C LEU A 899 -32.57 -6.37 -19.46
N ARG A 900 -31.75 -6.19 -18.41
CA ARG A 900 -32.20 -5.97 -17.03
C ARG A 900 -32.27 -4.49 -16.63
N GLY A 901 -31.62 -3.65 -17.41
CA GLY A 901 -31.67 -2.21 -17.28
C GLY A 901 -31.75 -1.57 -18.65
N ASP A 902 -31.36 -0.31 -18.70
CA ASP A 902 -31.41 0.52 -19.90
C ASP A 902 -30.25 0.22 -20.87
N GLY A 903 -30.25 -1.00 -21.42
CA GLY A 903 -29.23 -1.55 -22.31
C GLY A 903 -28.28 -2.55 -21.65
N PRO A 904 -27.33 -3.12 -22.42
CA PRO A 904 -26.28 -3.97 -21.87
C PRO A 904 -25.32 -3.11 -21.05
N LEU A 905 -25.35 -3.20 -19.72
CA LEU A 905 -24.54 -2.34 -18.85
C LEU A 905 -23.11 -2.86 -18.67
N LEU A 906 -22.17 -1.95 -18.45
CA LEU A 906 -20.78 -2.31 -18.15
C LEU A 906 -20.64 -3.24 -16.94
N VAL A 907 -21.50 -3.08 -15.92
CA VAL A 907 -21.51 -3.88 -14.68
C VAL A 907 -22.10 -5.29 -14.84
N ASP A 908 -22.74 -5.56 -15.97
CA ASP A 908 -23.36 -6.86 -16.28
C ASP A 908 -22.43 -7.76 -17.12
N GLN A 909 -21.25 -7.25 -17.47
CA GLN A 909 -20.25 -7.95 -18.27
C GLN A 909 -19.09 -8.44 -17.41
N ALA A 910 -18.53 -9.58 -17.80
CA ALA A 910 -17.28 -10.08 -17.24
C ALA A 910 -16.57 -10.97 -18.25
N ALA A 911 -15.25 -10.81 -18.35
CA ALA A 911 -14.39 -11.69 -19.15
C ALA A 911 -14.55 -13.17 -18.75
N ALA A 912 -14.85 -13.42 -17.47
CA ALA A 912 -15.10 -14.75 -16.94
C ALA A 912 -16.30 -15.46 -17.61
N VAL A 913 -17.30 -14.73 -18.07
CA VAL A 913 -18.50 -15.27 -18.74
C VAL A 913 -18.27 -15.37 -20.24
N SER A 914 -17.77 -14.32 -20.89
CA SER A 914 -17.56 -14.29 -22.34
C SER A 914 -16.57 -15.38 -22.83
N THR A 915 -15.56 -15.70 -22.02
CA THR A 915 -14.58 -16.75 -22.34
C THR A 915 -15.09 -18.18 -22.18
N ARG A 916 -16.22 -18.42 -21.51
CA ARG A 916 -16.77 -19.78 -21.29
C ARG A 916 -17.37 -20.40 -22.53
N VAL A 917 -17.78 -19.56 -23.47
CA VAL A 917 -18.27 -19.99 -24.78
C VAL A 917 -17.14 -20.66 -25.58
N LEU A 918 -15.88 -20.43 -25.24
CA LEU A 918 -14.75 -21.05 -25.92
C LEU A 918 -14.27 -22.31 -25.18
N VAL A 919 -14.29 -23.45 -25.87
CA VAL A 919 -13.82 -24.77 -25.39
C VAL A 919 -12.68 -25.30 -26.25
N GLY A 920 -11.89 -26.24 -25.73
CA GLY A 920 -10.67 -26.73 -26.39
C GLY A 920 -9.39 -26.06 -25.88
N GLY A 921 -8.30 -26.15 -26.65
CA GLY A 921 -7.00 -25.61 -26.25
C GLY A 921 -6.92 -24.07 -26.30
N LEU A 922 -5.73 -23.53 -26.03
CA LEU A 922 -5.52 -22.09 -25.91
C LEU A 922 -5.53 -21.34 -27.26
N THR A 923 -5.21 -22.02 -28.36
CA THR A 923 -5.11 -21.41 -29.71
C THR A 923 -6.07 -22.03 -30.72
N ASP A 924 -6.53 -23.24 -30.44
CA ASP A 924 -7.42 -24.10 -31.24
C ASP A 924 -8.78 -24.25 -30.56
N ALA A 925 -9.34 -23.11 -30.11
CA ALA A 925 -10.63 -23.12 -29.45
C ALA A 925 -11.79 -23.24 -30.45
N THR A 926 -12.83 -23.94 -30.03
CA THR A 926 -14.12 -24.01 -30.72
C THR A 926 -15.18 -23.31 -29.90
N VAL A 927 -16.20 -22.80 -30.59
CA VAL A 927 -17.37 -22.17 -29.96
C VAL A 927 -18.27 -23.28 -29.46
N ARG A 928 -18.52 -23.30 -28.15
CA ARG A 928 -19.51 -24.16 -27.50
C ARG A 928 -20.90 -23.72 -27.96
N GLY A 929 -21.77 -24.69 -28.26
CA GLY A 929 -23.19 -24.41 -28.48
C GLY A 929 -23.87 -23.79 -27.25
N PRO A 930 -25.09 -23.27 -27.42
CA PRO A 930 -25.86 -22.69 -26.32
C PRO A 930 -26.02 -23.70 -25.18
N ASP A 931 -25.98 -23.22 -23.93
CA ASP A 931 -26.40 -24.02 -22.78
C ASP A 931 -27.92 -24.09 -22.71
N ASP A 932 -28.48 -24.97 -21.87
CA ASP A 932 -29.93 -25.21 -21.81
C ASP A 932 -30.74 -23.91 -21.60
N ALA A 933 -30.21 -22.98 -20.81
CA ALA A 933 -30.80 -21.66 -20.59
C ALA A 933 -30.78 -20.79 -21.84
N ALA A 934 -29.65 -20.71 -22.55
CA ALA A 934 -29.54 -19.97 -23.81
C ALA A 934 -30.36 -20.64 -24.92
N ALA A 935 -30.40 -21.97 -24.97
CA ALA A 935 -31.15 -22.76 -25.94
C ALA A 935 -32.66 -22.52 -25.78
N GLU A 936 -33.17 -22.40 -24.55
CA GLU A 936 -34.58 -22.06 -24.30
C GLU A 936 -34.93 -20.65 -24.81
N VAL A 937 -34.02 -19.68 -24.65
CA VAL A 937 -34.20 -18.33 -25.21
C VAL A 937 -34.13 -18.36 -26.74
N GLU A 938 -33.16 -19.06 -27.31
CA GLU A 938 -32.98 -19.17 -28.76
C GLU A 938 -34.18 -19.86 -29.43
N ASP A 939 -34.74 -20.92 -28.83
CA ASP A 939 -35.97 -21.56 -29.29
C ASP A 939 -37.15 -20.58 -29.26
N LEU A 940 -37.32 -19.85 -28.16
CA LEU A 940 -38.39 -18.87 -28.04
C LEU A 940 -38.24 -17.72 -29.05
N VAL A 941 -37.02 -17.23 -29.25
CA VAL A 941 -36.72 -16.20 -30.27
C VAL A 941 -37.00 -16.75 -31.67
N ALA A 942 -36.60 -17.98 -31.98
CA ALA A 942 -36.90 -18.61 -33.25
C ALA A 942 -38.42 -18.73 -33.48
N ARG A 943 -39.20 -19.08 -32.45
CA ARG A 943 -40.67 -19.08 -32.51
C ARG A 943 -41.25 -17.68 -32.74
N LEU A 944 -40.75 -16.66 -32.05
CA LEU A 944 -41.19 -15.27 -32.21
C LEU A 944 -40.90 -14.73 -33.63
N VAL A 945 -39.73 -15.05 -34.18
CA VAL A 945 -39.31 -14.62 -35.52
C VAL A 945 -40.05 -15.39 -36.62
N GLY A 946 -40.34 -16.68 -36.39
CA GLY A 946 -41.05 -17.55 -37.33
C GLY A 946 -42.57 -17.35 -37.37
N GLY A 947 -43.14 -16.53 -36.46
CA GLY A 947 -44.58 -16.38 -36.29
C GLY A 947 -45.14 -17.50 -35.42
N ALA A 948 -45.13 -17.30 -34.11
CA ALA A 948 -45.43 -18.35 -33.14
C ALA A 948 -46.87 -18.89 -33.28
N SER A 949 -47.03 -20.22 -33.30
CA SER A 949 -48.33 -20.87 -33.18
C SER A 949 -48.63 -21.16 -31.70
N GLY A 950 -49.30 -20.23 -31.01
CA GLY A 950 -49.73 -20.38 -29.60
C GLY A 950 -49.41 -19.15 -28.75
N ASP A 951 -49.89 -19.14 -27.51
CA ASP A 951 -49.64 -18.06 -26.54
C ASP A 951 -48.17 -18.08 -26.08
N VAL A 952 -47.43 -17.00 -26.34
CA VAL A 952 -46.02 -16.86 -25.92
C VAL A 952 -45.86 -16.24 -24.53
N ALA A 953 -46.95 -15.84 -23.87
CA ALA A 953 -46.89 -15.12 -22.61
C ALA A 953 -46.31 -15.95 -21.46
N GLY A 954 -46.70 -17.23 -21.35
CA GLY A 954 -46.17 -18.15 -20.35
C GLY A 954 -44.66 -18.41 -20.50
N PRO A 955 -44.16 -18.79 -21.70
CA PRO A 955 -42.72 -18.95 -21.94
C PRO A 955 -41.90 -17.68 -21.70
N LEU A 956 -42.39 -16.50 -22.11
CA LEU A 956 -41.72 -15.22 -21.83
C LEU A 956 -41.72 -14.91 -20.33
N GLY A 957 -42.84 -15.13 -19.64
CA GLY A 957 -42.93 -15.01 -18.19
C GLY A 957 -41.98 -15.95 -17.44
N ALA A 958 -41.75 -17.16 -17.96
CA ALA A 958 -40.79 -18.11 -17.40
C ALA A 958 -39.32 -17.68 -17.47
N LEU A 959 -39.02 -16.69 -18.32
CA LEU A 959 -37.72 -16.03 -18.43
C LEU A 959 -37.71 -14.64 -17.74
N ALA A 960 -38.80 -14.31 -17.03
CA ALA A 960 -39.08 -13.01 -16.44
C ALA A 960 -39.02 -11.87 -17.47
N VAL A 961 -39.51 -12.10 -18.68
CA VAL A 961 -39.61 -11.07 -19.73
C VAL A 961 -41.00 -10.45 -19.67
N SER A 962 -41.07 -9.15 -19.37
CA SER A 962 -42.33 -8.39 -19.37
C SER A 962 -42.60 -7.71 -20.71
N ASP A 963 -41.55 -7.36 -21.45
CA ASP A 963 -41.66 -6.59 -22.67
C ASP A 963 -40.66 -7.08 -23.74
N VAL A 964 -41.06 -7.05 -25.01
CA VAL A 964 -40.24 -7.34 -26.19
C VAL A 964 -39.99 -6.03 -26.94
N LEU A 965 -38.73 -5.71 -27.22
CA LEU A 965 -38.31 -4.47 -27.87
C LEU A 965 -37.70 -4.76 -29.24
N VAL A 966 -38.14 -4.07 -30.29
CA VAL A 966 -37.46 -4.03 -31.59
C VAL A 966 -36.82 -2.65 -31.78
N PRO A 967 -35.51 -2.49 -31.47
CA PRO A 967 -34.82 -1.20 -31.46
C PRO A 967 -34.72 -0.60 -32.85
N ARG A 968 -34.87 0.73 -33.01
CA ARG A 968 -34.81 1.41 -34.33
C ARG A 968 -33.54 1.09 -35.13
N ILE A 969 -33.62 1.14 -36.45
CA ILE A 969 -32.42 1.05 -37.29
C ILE A 969 -31.76 2.42 -37.36
N ALA A 970 -30.45 2.48 -37.12
CA ALA A 970 -29.67 3.69 -37.27
C ALA A 970 -29.66 4.15 -38.73
N SER A 971 -29.82 5.45 -38.96
CA SER A 971 -29.99 6.09 -40.29
C SER A 971 -28.77 6.00 -41.22
N ASP A 972 -27.61 5.59 -40.71
CA ASP A 972 -26.31 5.82 -41.35
C ASP A 972 -25.71 4.57 -42.04
N THR A 973 -26.47 3.47 -42.17
CA THR A 973 -25.97 2.26 -42.84
C THR A 973 -26.24 2.27 -44.34
N GLY A 974 -25.25 1.89 -45.16
CA GLY A 974 -25.40 1.77 -46.61
C GLY A 974 -26.51 0.79 -47.04
N ASP A 975 -26.81 -0.20 -46.20
CA ASP A 975 -27.88 -1.19 -46.36
C ASP A 975 -29.18 -0.82 -45.61
N ALA A 976 -29.38 0.45 -45.27
CA ALA A 976 -30.51 0.91 -44.45
C ALA A 976 -31.87 0.48 -45.00
N SER A 977 -32.03 0.33 -46.31
CA SER A 977 -33.29 -0.12 -46.92
C SER A 977 -33.58 -1.61 -46.65
N ALA A 978 -32.58 -2.49 -46.82
CA ALA A 978 -32.73 -3.92 -46.58
C ALA A 978 -32.95 -4.23 -45.10
N ALA A 979 -32.19 -3.57 -44.23
CA ALA A 979 -32.39 -3.64 -42.79
C ALA A 979 -33.80 -3.16 -42.41
N ARG A 980 -34.26 -2.03 -42.98
CA ARG A 980 -35.61 -1.49 -42.70
C ARG A 980 -36.69 -2.47 -43.08
N THR A 981 -36.55 -3.11 -44.24
CA THR A 981 -37.48 -4.15 -44.69
C THR A 981 -37.47 -5.37 -43.75
N ALA A 982 -36.28 -5.83 -43.31
CA ALA A 982 -36.16 -6.95 -42.37
C ALA A 982 -36.82 -6.63 -41.01
N ARG A 983 -36.62 -5.41 -40.51
CA ARG A 983 -37.31 -4.91 -39.31
C ARG A 983 -38.82 -4.87 -39.50
N GLU A 984 -39.32 -4.26 -40.57
CA GLU A 984 -40.76 -4.13 -40.82
C GLU A 984 -41.44 -5.50 -40.86
N ARG A 985 -40.80 -6.51 -41.46
CA ARG A 985 -41.26 -7.90 -41.41
C ARG A 985 -41.32 -8.44 -39.98
N LEU A 986 -40.24 -8.29 -39.20
CA LEU A 986 -40.21 -8.74 -37.80
C LEU A 986 -41.32 -8.06 -36.97
N VAL A 987 -41.50 -6.75 -37.15
CA VAL A 987 -42.54 -5.96 -36.48
C VAL A 987 -43.94 -6.48 -36.83
N ALA A 988 -44.20 -6.77 -38.11
CA ALA A 988 -45.47 -7.33 -38.55
C ALA A 988 -45.71 -8.74 -38.00
N THR A 989 -44.66 -9.58 -37.94
CA THR A 989 -44.75 -10.91 -37.31
C THR A 989 -45.15 -10.79 -35.84
N LEU A 990 -44.47 -9.92 -35.08
CA LEU A 990 -44.75 -9.74 -33.65
C LEU A 990 -46.15 -9.17 -33.37
N ASP A 991 -46.70 -8.32 -34.25
CA ASP A 991 -48.08 -7.85 -34.12
C ASP A 991 -49.12 -8.96 -34.25
N SER A 992 -48.81 -10.00 -35.02
CA SER A 992 -49.69 -11.15 -35.21
C SER A 992 -49.46 -12.28 -34.19
N THR A 993 -48.46 -12.13 -33.31
CA THR A 993 -48.10 -13.15 -32.32
C THR A 993 -49.02 -13.07 -31.10
N ALA A 994 -49.70 -14.17 -30.80
CA ALA A 994 -50.60 -14.27 -29.67
C ALA A 994 -49.81 -14.26 -28.33
N GLY A 995 -50.25 -13.49 -27.34
CA GLY A 995 -49.52 -13.30 -26.07
C GLY A 995 -48.71 -11.99 -26.00
N LEU A 996 -48.71 -11.18 -27.07
CA LEU A 996 -48.04 -9.88 -27.16
C LEU A 996 -49.04 -8.77 -27.49
N GLU A 997 -49.02 -7.70 -26.71
CA GLU A 997 -49.80 -6.48 -26.96
C GLU A 997 -48.84 -5.33 -27.29
N ARG A 998 -49.01 -4.66 -28.43
CA ARG A 998 -48.18 -3.50 -28.77
C ARG A 998 -48.54 -2.32 -27.85
N VAL A 999 -47.58 -1.86 -27.05
CA VAL A 999 -47.81 -0.76 -26.10
C VAL A 999 -47.38 0.59 -26.66
N THR A 1000 -46.21 0.66 -27.31
CA THR A 1000 -45.69 1.94 -27.78
C THR A 1000 -44.80 1.79 -29.01
N GLN A 1001 -44.84 2.82 -29.85
CA GLN A 1001 -43.91 3.04 -30.94
C GLN A 1001 -43.27 4.41 -30.71
N SER A 1002 -41.98 4.40 -30.45
CA SER A 1002 -41.24 5.57 -29.95
C SER A 1002 -39.97 5.80 -30.76
N ALA A 1003 -39.24 6.87 -30.43
CA ALA A 1003 -37.94 7.14 -31.01
C ALA A 1003 -36.91 6.05 -30.71
N GLN A 1004 -37.10 5.24 -29.66
CA GLN A 1004 -36.22 4.14 -29.25
C GLN A 1004 -36.51 2.84 -30.03
N GLY A 1005 -37.77 2.63 -30.42
CA GLY A 1005 -38.21 1.43 -31.11
C GLY A 1005 -39.69 1.12 -30.88
N THR A 1006 -40.10 -0.07 -31.30
CA THR A 1006 -41.44 -0.60 -31.06
C THR A 1006 -41.36 -1.58 -29.88
N LEU A 1007 -42.26 -1.44 -28.90
CA LEU A 1007 -42.30 -2.24 -27.69
C LEU A 1007 -43.65 -2.96 -27.59
N TRP A 1008 -43.60 -4.26 -27.33
CA TRP A 1008 -44.75 -5.10 -27.02
C TRP A 1008 -44.66 -5.54 -25.56
N ARG A 1009 -45.79 -5.56 -24.87
CA ARG A 1009 -45.94 -6.10 -23.53
C ARG A 1009 -46.44 -7.52 -23.59
N VAL A 1010 -45.94 -8.34 -22.69
CA VAL A 1010 -46.39 -9.72 -22.51
C VAL A 1010 -47.73 -9.72 -21.78
N GLN A 1011 -48.76 -10.27 -22.43
CA GLN A 1011 -50.11 -10.34 -21.87
C GLN A 1011 -50.79 -11.63 -22.35
N PRO A 1012 -51.27 -12.50 -21.43
CA PRO A 1012 -51.90 -13.77 -21.82
C PRO A 1012 -53.25 -13.55 -22.52
N LEU A 1013 -53.66 -14.53 -23.33
CA LEU A 1013 -54.91 -14.47 -24.11
C LEU A 1013 -56.18 -14.75 -23.28
N THR A 1014 -56.08 -15.46 -22.16
CA THR A 1014 -57.23 -15.94 -21.38
C THR A 1014 -57.73 -14.87 -20.41
N GLU A 1015 -59.00 -14.44 -20.56
CA GLU A 1015 -59.66 -13.48 -19.65
C GLU A 1015 -59.79 -13.99 -18.20
N ASP A 1016 -59.77 -15.33 -18.00
CA ASP A 1016 -59.87 -15.98 -16.68
C ASP A 1016 -58.51 -16.23 -15.99
N ALA A 1017 -57.39 -16.00 -16.67
CA ALA A 1017 -56.05 -16.15 -16.08
C ALA A 1017 -55.61 -14.81 -15.48
N ASP A 1018 -55.26 -14.79 -14.18
CA ASP A 1018 -54.46 -13.70 -13.62
C ASP A 1018 -53.21 -13.52 -14.52
N ALA A 1019 -52.89 -12.27 -14.89
CA ALA A 1019 -51.85 -11.96 -15.87
C ALA A 1019 -50.56 -12.80 -15.69
N ALA A 1020 -49.99 -13.30 -16.79
CA ALA A 1020 -48.79 -14.12 -16.77
C ALA A 1020 -47.70 -13.46 -15.91
N VAL A 1021 -47.20 -14.17 -14.89
CA VAL A 1021 -46.22 -13.61 -13.95
C VAL A 1021 -44.86 -13.48 -14.63
N THR A 1022 -44.47 -12.23 -14.90
CA THR A 1022 -43.21 -11.85 -15.58
C THR A 1022 -42.12 -11.40 -14.60
N ALA A 1023 -42.21 -11.81 -13.34
CA ALA A 1023 -41.26 -11.43 -12.28
C ALA A 1023 -40.00 -12.29 -12.25
N TRP A 1024 -38.87 -11.69 -11.86
CA TRP A 1024 -37.57 -12.34 -11.69
C TRP A 1024 -37.61 -13.53 -10.74
N ALA A 1025 -38.37 -13.39 -9.67
CA ALA A 1025 -38.64 -14.43 -8.68
C ALA A 1025 -40.14 -14.64 -8.55
N ARG A 1026 -40.58 -15.90 -8.54
CA ARG A 1026 -41.99 -16.26 -8.39
C ARG A 1026 -42.16 -17.50 -7.53
N ILE A 1027 -43.30 -17.59 -6.85
CA ILE A 1027 -43.71 -18.79 -6.12
C ILE A 1027 -44.75 -19.52 -6.96
N ALA A 1028 -44.51 -20.80 -7.27
CA ALA A 1028 -45.42 -21.64 -8.03
C ALA A 1028 -45.72 -22.97 -7.29
N PRO A 1029 -46.86 -23.62 -7.57
CA PRO A 1029 -47.13 -24.97 -7.07
C PRO A 1029 -46.08 -25.96 -7.56
N GLN A 1030 -45.71 -26.92 -6.71
CA GLN A 1030 -44.78 -27.97 -7.11
C GLN A 1030 -45.37 -28.82 -8.25
N GLY A 1031 -44.59 -29.01 -9.32
CA GLY A 1031 -45.00 -29.79 -10.50
C GLY A 1031 -45.84 -29.01 -11.53
N ALA A 1032 -46.06 -27.72 -11.34
CA ALA A 1032 -46.74 -26.87 -12.33
C ALA A 1032 -45.84 -26.61 -13.56
N ASP A 1033 -46.45 -26.55 -14.75
CA ASP A 1033 -45.75 -26.12 -15.97
C ASP A 1033 -45.56 -24.61 -15.94
N LEU A 1034 -44.32 -24.20 -15.67
CA LEU A 1034 -43.90 -22.82 -15.59
C LEU A 1034 -44.02 -22.03 -16.90
N THR A 1035 -44.17 -22.73 -18.03
CA THR A 1035 -44.37 -22.14 -19.36
C THR A 1035 -45.85 -22.00 -19.73
N ASP A 1036 -46.76 -22.55 -18.93
CA ASP A 1036 -48.20 -22.31 -19.06
C ASP A 1036 -48.55 -20.95 -18.42
N ALA A 1037 -49.20 -20.08 -19.20
CA ALA A 1037 -49.65 -18.78 -18.72
C ALA A 1037 -50.74 -18.88 -17.64
N ALA A 1038 -51.48 -19.99 -17.59
CA ALA A 1038 -52.52 -20.24 -16.60
C ALA A 1038 -51.98 -20.77 -15.26
N THR A 1039 -50.66 -20.99 -15.14
CA THR A 1039 -50.05 -21.46 -13.89
C THR A 1039 -50.26 -20.43 -12.78
N ALA A 1040 -50.82 -20.88 -11.65
CA ALA A 1040 -51.08 -20.08 -10.45
C ALA A 1040 -49.79 -19.69 -9.71
N ALA A 1041 -48.94 -18.89 -10.35
CA ALA A 1041 -47.72 -18.34 -9.80
C ALA A 1041 -47.99 -16.98 -9.14
N VAL A 1042 -47.16 -16.62 -8.16
CA VAL A 1042 -47.22 -15.32 -7.48
C VAL A 1042 -45.87 -14.64 -7.58
N ALA A 1043 -45.83 -13.40 -8.04
CA ALA A 1043 -44.63 -12.59 -8.11
C ALA A 1043 -44.04 -12.37 -6.70
N VAL A 1044 -42.72 -12.48 -6.58
CA VAL A 1044 -42.00 -12.18 -5.33
C VAL A 1044 -41.19 -10.91 -5.53
N ALA A 1045 -41.56 -9.88 -4.76
CA ALA A 1045 -40.85 -8.61 -4.75
C ALA A 1045 -39.35 -8.82 -4.47
N SER A 1046 -38.52 -8.19 -5.29
CA SER A 1046 -37.08 -8.30 -5.28
C SER A 1046 -36.43 -6.93 -5.49
N ASN A 1047 -35.18 -6.81 -5.04
CA ASN A 1047 -34.34 -5.68 -5.35
C ASN A 1047 -33.15 -6.17 -6.18
N GLN A 1048 -33.41 -6.38 -7.47
CA GLN A 1048 -32.50 -6.91 -8.49
C GLN A 1048 -31.95 -8.33 -8.22
N ARG A 1049 -31.06 -8.48 -7.23
CA ARG A 1049 -30.32 -9.73 -6.95
C ARG A 1049 -30.57 -10.28 -5.54
N THR A 1050 -31.46 -9.62 -4.78
CA THR A 1050 -31.80 -10.01 -3.42
C THR A 1050 -33.29 -9.95 -3.21
N ILE A 1051 -33.81 -10.86 -2.39
CA ILE A 1051 -35.18 -10.84 -1.89
C ILE A 1051 -35.10 -10.52 -0.39
N ASP A 1052 -35.91 -9.58 0.04
CA ASP A 1052 -36.11 -9.23 1.44
C ASP A 1052 -37.56 -8.78 1.59
N THR A 1053 -38.47 -9.74 1.73
CA THR A 1053 -39.92 -9.49 1.69
C THR A 1053 -40.70 -10.49 2.53
N THR A 1054 -41.98 -10.22 2.77
CA THR A 1054 -42.89 -11.15 3.45
C THR A 1054 -43.79 -11.82 2.43
N ILE A 1055 -43.82 -13.15 2.44
CA ILE A 1055 -44.67 -13.95 1.56
C ILE A 1055 -45.87 -14.51 2.34
N PRO A 1056 -47.07 -14.55 1.74
CA PRO A 1056 -48.25 -15.11 2.39
C PRO A 1056 -48.15 -16.64 2.51
N ALA A 1057 -48.92 -17.20 3.45
CA ALA A 1057 -49.15 -18.64 3.51
C ALA A 1057 -49.96 -19.09 2.27
N GLY A 1058 -49.72 -20.31 1.81
CA GLY A 1058 -50.38 -20.86 0.63
C GLY A 1058 -50.73 -22.34 0.83
N SER A 1059 -51.56 -22.88 -0.07
CA SER A 1059 -51.96 -24.29 -0.04
C SER A 1059 -50.90 -25.18 -0.71
N GLY A 1060 -50.59 -26.32 -0.08
CA GLY A 1060 -49.74 -27.36 -0.65
C GLY A 1060 -48.24 -27.04 -0.65
N GLU A 1061 -47.48 -27.87 -1.37
CA GLU A 1061 -46.05 -27.67 -1.58
C GLU A 1061 -45.81 -26.62 -2.66
N ARG A 1062 -45.08 -25.56 -2.30
CA ARG A 1062 -44.77 -24.42 -3.17
C ARG A 1062 -43.28 -24.30 -3.36
N LEU A 1063 -42.88 -23.91 -4.56
CA LEU A 1063 -41.49 -23.69 -4.96
C LEU A 1063 -41.26 -22.21 -5.26
N LEU A 1064 -40.16 -21.66 -4.75
CA LEU A 1064 -39.61 -20.37 -5.18
C LEU A 1064 -38.71 -20.62 -6.38
N VAL A 1065 -39.08 -20.08 -7.53
CA VAL A 1065 -38.36 -20.22 -8.80
C VAL A 1065 -37.75 -18.88 -9.18
N LEU A 1066 -36.45 -18.88 -9.47
CA LEU A 1066 -35.75 -17.73 -10.03
C LEU A 1066 -35.51 -17.94 -11.52
N ALA A 1067 -35.72 -16.89 -12.31
CA ALA A 1067 -35.31 -16.85 -13.71
C ALA A 1067 -33.80 -16.59 -13.85
N GLU A 1068 -32.98 -17.40 -13.17
CA GLU A 1068 -31.51 -17.35 -13.12
C GLU A 1068 -30.93 -18.74 -13.27
N ARG A 1069 -29.71 -18.84 -13.81
CA ARG A 1069 -28.97 -20.11 -13.79
C ARG A 1069 -28.80 -20.64 -12.36
N ALA A 1070 -28.99 -21.94 -12.19
CA ALA A 1070 -28.79 -22.64 -10.94
C ALA A 1070 -27.33 -22.58 -10.50
N ASP A 1071 -27.10 -22.31 -9.21
CA ASP A 1071 -25.77 -22.34 -8.60
C ASP A 1071 -25.88 -22.61 -7.09
N ALA A 1072 -24.96 -23.41 -6.57
CA ALA A 1072 -24.98 -23.86 -5.17
C ALA A 1072 -24.81 -22.72 -4.14
N HIS A 1073 -24.39 -21.54 -4.56
CA HIS A 1073 -24.16 -20.39 -3.67
C HIS A 1073 -25.38 -19.49 -3.49
N TRP A 1074 -26.49 -19.75 -4.19
CA TRP A 1074 -27.76 -19.13 -3.86
C TRP A 1074 -28.27 -19.65 -2.51
N GLN A 1075 -28.57 -18.72 -1.59
CA GLN A 1075 -29.10 -19.04 -0.27
C GLN A 1075 -30.45 -18.37 -0.08
N ALA A 1076 -31.47 -19.16 0.22
CA ALA A 1076 -32.81 -18.70 0.57
C ALA A 1076 -33.15 -19.11 2.01
N ARG A 1077 -33.76 -18.20 2.79
CA ARG A 1077 -34.22 -18.46 4.15
C ARG A 1077 -35.64 -17.93 4.37
N LEU A 1078 -36.48 -18.70 5.04
CA LEU A 1078 -37.81 -18.30 5.50
C LEU A 1078 -37.82 -18.24 7.03
N ASP A 1079 -38.09 -17.07 7.60
CA ASP A 1079 -38.03 -16.79 9.06
C ASP A 1079 -36.70 -17.27 9.70
N GLY A 1080 -35.59 -17.07 8.98
CA GLY A 1080 -34.25 -17.48 9.39
C GLY A 1080 -33.90 -18.95 9.18
N ARG A 1081 -34.84 -19.80 8.75
CA ARG A 1081 -34.59 -21.22 8.42
C ARG A 1081 -34.18 -21.36 6.95
N SER A 1082 -33.10 -22.10 6.69
CA SER A 1082 -32.62 -22.33 5.32
C SER A 1082 -33.61 -23.18 4.52
N LEU A 1083 -33.93 -22.74 3.31
CA LEU A 1083 -34.71 -23.52 2.36
C LEU A 1083 -33.82 -24.50 1.60
N ARG A 1084 -34.40 -25.62 1.16
CA ARG A 1084 -33.70 -26.64 0.36
C ARG A 1084 -33.78 -26.29 -1.12
N ALA A 1085 -32.64 -26.27 -1.81
CA ALA A 1085 -32.61 -26.15 -3.26
C ALA A 1085 -33.14 -27.43 -3.92
N VAL A 1086 -33.93 -27.25 -4.98
CA VAL A 1086 -34.50 -28.34 -5.79
C VAL A 1086 -33.92 -28.22 -7.20
N ASP A 1087 -33.61 -29.37 -7.81
CA ASP A 1087 -33.13 -29.43 -9.18
C ASP A 1087 -34.31 -29.36 -10.15
N ASP A 1088 -34.28 -28.40 -11.07
CA ASP A 1088 -35.34 -28.10 -12.05
C ASP A 1088 -34.71 -27.62 -13.37
N GLY A 1089 -33.81 -28.45 -13.91
CA GLY A 1089 -33.07 -28.15 -15.12
C GLY A 1089 -32.02 -27.06 -14.88
N TRP A 1090 -32.10 -25.96 -15.62
CA TRP A 1090 -31.12 -24.87 -15.51
C TRP A 1090 -31.49 -23.80 -14.48
N ARG A 1091 -32.74 -23.75 -14.00
CA ARG A 1091 -33.26 -22.66 -13.15
C ARG A 1091 -32.93 -22.89 -11.67
N GLN A 1092 -32.69 -21.81 -10.94
CA GLN A 1092 -32.53 -21.89 -9.48
C GLN A 1092 -33.89 -22.00 -8.78
N VAL A 1093 -34.11 -23.09 -8.03
CA VAL A 1093 -35.38 -23.37 -7.34
C VAL A 1093 -35.18 -23.72 -5.86
N PHE A 1094 -36.09 -23.27 -4.98
CA PHE A 1094 -36.10 -23.58 -3.54
C PHE A 1094 -37.47 -24.07 -3.07
N GLN A 1095 -37.50 -25.06 -2.19
CA GLN A 1095 -38.73 -25.54 -1.55
C GLN A 1095 -39.15 -24.59 -0.41
N VAL A 1096 -40.33 -23.97 -0.53
CA VAL A 1096 -40.89 -23.03 0.45
C VAL A 1096 -41.90 -23.71 1.38
N GLY A 1097 -42.73 -24.60 0.84
CA GLY A 1097 -43.84 -25.24 1.56
C GLY A 1097 -45.04 -24.32 1.78
N ALA A 1098 -46.01 -24.76 2.60
CA ALA A 1098 -47.28 -24.06 2.82
C ALA A 1098 -47.20 -22.80 3.71
N ALA A 1099 -46.16 -22.70 4.56
CA ALA A 1099 -46.04 -21.60 5.52
C ALA A 1099 -45.71 -20.26 4.85
N GLY A 1100 -46.34 -19.19 5.32
CA GLY A 1100 -45.93 -17.82 5.03
C GLY A 1100 -44.85 -17.35 6.00
N GLY A 1101 -44.19 -16.23 5.71
CA GLY A 1101 -43.12 -15.71 6.56
C GLY A 1101 -42.24 -14.69 5.85
N HIS A 1102 -41.18 -14.27 6.53
CA HIS A 1102 -40.17 -13.37 5.99
C HIS A 1102 -39.14 -14.15 5.16
N LEU A 1103 -39.17 -13.94 3.85
CA LEU A 1103 -38.28 -14.57 2.88
C LEU A 1103 -37.09 -13.65 2.60
N THR A 1104 -35.88 -14.20 2.81
CA THR A 1104 -34.63 -13.57 2.43
C THR A 1104 -33.90 -14.44 1.41
N LEU A 1105 -33.38 -13.85 0.35
CA LEU A 1105 -32.60 -14.55 -0.67
C LEU A 1105 -31.43 -13.69 -1.11
N HIS A 1106 -30.25 -14.29 -1.19
CA HIS A 1106 -29.03 -13.63 -1.64
C HIS A 1106 -28.05 -14.66 -2.20
N TYR A 1107 -27.13 -14.18 -3.03
CA TYR A 1107 -26.01 -14.97 -3.52
C TYR A 1107 -24.79 -14.77 -2.59
N ASP A 1108 -24.28 -15.85 -2.01
CA ASP A 1108 -23.15 -15.80 -1.06
C ASP A 1108 -21.98 -16.66 -1.54
N ALA A 1109 -21.01 -16.02 -2.20
CA ALA A 1109 -19.77 -16.66 -2.59
C ALA A 1109 -18.84 -16.82 -1.37
N PRO A 1110 -18.46 -18.05 -0.95
CA PRO A 1110 -17.73 -18.29 0.30
C PRO A 1110 -16.33 -17.66 0.32
N GLN A 1111 -15.74 -17.40 -0.86
CA GLN A 1111 -14.45 -16.72 -0.96
C GLN A 1111 -14.55 -15.18 -0.89
N ARG A 1112 -15.76 -14.60 -0.93
CA ARG A 1112 -15.98 -13.14 -1.00
C ARG A 1112 -15.37 -12.41 0.20
N THR A 1113 -15.85 -12.71 1.41
CA THR A 1113 -15.44 -12.01 2.64
C THR A 1113 -13.93 -12.08 2.90
N PRO A 1114 -13.27 -13.26 2.92
CA PRO A 1114 -11.83 -13.30 3.16
C PRO A 1114 -11.04 -12.56 2.09
N TRP A 1115 -11.53 -12.54 0.84
CA TRP A 1115 -10.89 -11.85 -0.25
C TRP A 1115 -11.02 -10.33 -0.16
N LEU A 1116 -12.22 -9.82 0.15
CA LEU A 1116 -12.44 -8.39 0.39
C LEU A 1116 -11.59 -7.88 1.56
N VAL A 1117 -11.43 -8.68 2.62
CA VAL A 1117 -10.53 -8.36 3.73
C VAL A 1117 -9.08 -8.29 3.26
N ALA A 1118 -8.63 -9.24 2.44
CA ALA A 1118 -7.27 -9.23 1.89
C ALA A 1118 -7.02 -8.02 0.98
N GLN A 1119 -7.94 -7.73 0.05
CA GLN A 1119 -7.90 -6.55 -0.81
C GLN A 1119 -7.87 -5.25 0.02
N GLY A 1120 -8.79 -5.10 0.97
CA GLY A 1120 -8.87 -3.93 1.84
C GLY A 1120 -7.60 -3.71 2.66
N LEU A 1121 -7.02 -4.77 3.23
CA LEU A 1121 -5.79 -4.68 4.02
C LEU A 1121 -4.57 -4.33 3.15
N VAL A 1122 -4.41 -4.99 2.01
CA VAL A 1122 -3.29 -4.72 1.08
C VAL A 1122 -3.39 -3.32 0.49
N LEU A 1123 -4.58 -2.89 0.08
CA LEU A 1123 -4.82 -1.54 -0.40
C LEU A 1123 -4.52 -0.51 0.70
N LEU A 1124 -5.03 -0.71 1.92
CA LEU A 1124 -4.79 0.19 3.05
C LEU A 1124 -3.29 0.34 3.35
N VAL A 1125 -2.56 -0.77 3.47
CA VAL A 1125 -1.10 -0.74 3.71
C VAL A 1125 -0.39 -0.03 2.57
N THR A 1126 -0.74 -0.34 1.31
CA THR A 1126 -0.08 0.24 0.14
C THR A 1126 -0.36 1.74 0.03
N VAL A 1127 -1.60 2.18 0.25
CA VAL A 1127 -1.96 3.61 0.28
C VAL A 1127 -1.23 4.33 1.41
N LEU A 1128 -1.22 3.80 2.63
CA LEU A 1128 -0.48 4.38 3.75
C LEU A 1128 1.03 4.49 3.46
N LEU A 1129 1.60 3.54 2.73
CA LEU A 1129 2.98 3.58 2.28
C LEU A 1129 3.20 4.52 1.08
N ALA A 1130 2.22 4.72 0.20
CA ALA A 1130 2.30 5.60 -0.96
C ALA A 1130 2.15 7.09 -0.58
N VAL A 1131 1.30 7.41 0.41
CA VAL A 1131 1.03 8.80 0.81
C VAL A 1131 2.33 9.53 1.15
N PRO A 1132 2.65 10.65 0.50
CA PRO A 1132 3.89 11.38 0.74
C PRO A 1132 3.84 12.08 2.10
N VAL A 1133 4.34 11.40 3.14
CA VAL A 1133 4.59 12.05 4.42
C VAL A 1133 5.90 12.82 4.29
N ARG A 1134 5.85 14.13 4.57
CA ARG A 1134 7.00 15.06 4.51
C ARG A 1134 8.22 14.38 5.13
N ARG A 1135 9.15 13.92 4.28
CA ARG A 1135 10.29 13.06 4.68
C ARG A 1135 11.02 13.76 5.82
N ARG A 1136 11.11 13.07 6.97
CA ARG A 1136 12.12 13.39 7.98
C ARG A 1136 13.46 12.95 7.37
N ARG A 1137 14.15 13.85 6.67
CA ARG A 1137 15.56 13.62 6.31
C ARG A 1137 16.26 13.34 7.64
N GLY A 1138 16.72 12.10 7.80
CA GLY A 1138 17.45 11.70 8.98
C GLY A 1138 18.76 12.47 8.96
N VAL A 1139 18.96 13.31 9.97
CA VAL A 1139 20.32 13.67 10.38
C VAL A 1139 20.95 12.34 10.77
N ARG A 1140 22.00 11.90 10.07
CA ARG A 1140 22.90 10.88 10.62
C ARG A 1140 23.39 11.48 11.94
N ALA A 1141 23.03 10.80 13.04
CA ALA A 1141 23.40 11.22 14.38
C ALA A 1141 24.91 11.06 14.58
#